data_AF-A0A7W8NQF7-F1
#
_entry.id   AF-A0A7W8NQF7-F1
#
_cell.length_a   1.000
_cell.length_b   1.000
_cell.length_c   1.000
_cell.angle_alpha   90.00
_cell.angle_beta   90.00
_cell.angle_gamma   90.00
#
_symmetry.space_group_name_H-M   'P 1'
#
loop_
_entity.id
_entity.type
_entity.pdbx_description
1 polymer ?
#
loop_
_entity_poly.entity_id
_entity_poly.type
_entity_poly.pdbx_seq_one_letter_code
_entity_poly.pdbx_strand_id
1 'polypeptide(L)'
;MKRFHIAARSVLLPALTLSLAACSLVKPPATTAHDWRDDTIYFALTDRFANGNTANDNGPNRNAGDVADRTNPLAWHGGDFAGLKAKIDEGYFKRMGFTAIWISPVVLQVPAIAGPTSGPNAGKLFAGYHGYWAEDFFQVDPHFGTLAEYKALIQDAHRNGIRILQDVVVNHAGYGATLTKTHPSWFHTDAECAASTNQTTDCPLAGLPDFKQDIPEVTTYLNDFIKYWRDTTGIDGLRIDTMKHVPDAYWKQFFAAGGAGDPSRLWSVGEVFDTNPAYTARFMNDLGAPSVFDFALYSAFRDQMSSAGGNLDRMADVFAQDGVYKDATRLTTFVDNHDVRRFVNEVTSRGGTSAQAAERLDLALSTQYFSRGTPSVYQGTEYAQVGEGDPYTYPTGQGNREDMDFSKLATGTLDERLGTLAQARRSYTALTRGAQQELWRPNGGAPVLSYRRVISGVKGTAGQPVVFVVNNGDTAVDLSTLSGGGIPLLGTFTSSALTEITGRSSDLSVSGGKLVGTVPARTALAVTAPAGSGASGTVNPALPEVTNLAATPGDSAVNLTWTPSADAAVSGYRIYAKTGTGAERLLNFAPLPATQSAYLARGVTNDVATTFRVVTVDASGAESRGASVTATPSASNTAKVTFTVDARSQGNGPIELRRFDTGSQVVYPMTQGARGIWKTQIDLPLFREVKFKFGSKGNGAKNSGYEGDGQGDRAYVVGTNGNAYSGTYDFIDVPAPSTVIEGKVTGGGNPLAGALVEATTANPKQNYALTFSDGTYTLFAPAGAQTLRASADGHDAATRSATSPQTGADFALSAQTGTVVGKYRIDGQLGDWTAPKVNVQSPAAGGFGADNNWLTLQADSDAQYLYLAYTYRVGGNSAIVYLDTRAGGATKTDGLDAWAKLATFSGGMGGVDAFVARYDNQNPELRLVTSDTVTSLVSSGAYTAVSTGTLPDQTVEMAIPWTELGLTGAPTNGINLVAGIFGGDGYGAGDIIPDAGSTPSGANSRDCNDKCRALFTAPLNVK
;
A
#
# COMPACT_ATOMS: atom_id res chain seq x y z
N MET A 1 50.87 34.70 -37.49
CA MET A 1 51.30 35.87 -38.31
C MET A 1 50.44 37.06 -37.88
N LYS A 2 50.99 38.26 -37.57
CA LYS A 2 51.14 39.45 -38.48
C LYS A 2 49.84 39.79 -39.22
N ARG A 3 49.23 41.00 -39.18
CA ARG A 3 49.41 42.33 -38.51
C ARG A 3 47.97 42.87 -38.21
N PHE A 4 47.64 44.03 -37.62
CA PHE A 4 48.26 45.34 -37.26
C PHE A 4 47.92 45.67 -35.76
N HIS A 5 48.24 46.76 -35.03
CA HIS A 5 48.57 48.19 -35.26
C HIS A 5 47.34 49.06 -35.65
N ILE A 6 47.16 50.34 -35.29
CA ILE A 6 47.87 51.39 -34.49
C ILE A 6 46.75 52.37 -33.97
N ALA A 7 46.75 53.03 -32.81
CA ALA A 7 47.60 54.14 -32.32
C ALA A 7 47.35 54.39 -30.81
N ALA A 8 48.36 54.65 -29.98
CA ALA A 8 48.92 55.97 -29.59
C ALA A 8 48.13 56.76 -28.50
N ARG A 9 48.84 57.11 -27.42
CA ARG A 9 48.33 57.87 -26.24
C ARG A 9 48.50 59.39 -26.39
N SER A 10 47.75 60.13 -25.58
CA SER A 10 48.08 61.45 -25.00
C SER A 10 48.30 62.66 -25.92
N VAL A 11 47.27 63.50 -26.08
CA VAL A 11 47.24 64.88 -25.53
C VAL A 11 45.77 65.23 -25.21
N LEU A 12 45.46 65.68 -23.98
CA LEU A 12 44.40 66.66 -23.62
C LEU A 12 44.16 66.76 -22.09
N LEU A 13 45.20 67.12 -21.33
CA LEU A 13 45.00 67.80 -20.03
C LEU A 13 44.63 69.26 -20.36
N PRO A 14 43.34 69.59 -20.47
CA PRO A 14 42.73 70.36 -19.39
C PRO A 14 41.26 69.97 -19.06
N ALA A 15 40.67 68.98 -19.72
CA ALA A 15 39.25 68.66 -19.59
C ALA A 15 38.86 67.87 -18.31
N LEU A 16 39.80 67.66 -17.38
CA LEU A 16 39.67 66.69 -16.27
C LEU A 16 39.18 67.29 -14.94
N THR A 17 38.90 68.59 -14.88
CA THR A 17 38.51 69.28 -13.63
C THR A 17 37.04 69.68 -13.53
N LEU A 18 36.25 69.55 -14.61
CA LEU A 18 34.81 69.89 -14.61
C LEU A 18 33.87 68.67 -14.54
N SER A 19 34.37 67.45 -14.78
CA SER A 19 33.58 66.21 -14.76
C SER A 19 33.40 65.62 -13.35
N LEU A 20 34.36 65.86 -12.43
CA LEU A 20 34.38 65.27 -11.09
C LEU A 20 33.31 65.83 -10.12
N ALA A 21 32.66 66.94 -10.45
CA ALA A 21 31.58 67.52 -9.64
C ALA A 21 30.18 66.94 -9.94
N ALA A 22 30.02 66.20 -11.06
CA ALA A 22 28.70 65.71 -11.50
C ALA A 22 28.32 64.33 -10.93
N CYS A 23 29.30 63.52 -10.51
CA CYS A 23 29.05 62.12 -10.11
C CYS A 23 28.41 61.94 -8.72
N SER A 24 28.18 63.01 -7.95
CA SER A 24 27.71 62.93 -6.55
C SER A 24 26.19 63.03 -6.37
N LEU A 25 25.41 63.13 -7.47
CA LEU A 25 23.94 63.31 -7.40
C LEU A 25 23.11 62.06 -7.78
N VAL A 26 23.74 60.99 -8.24
CA VAL A 26 23.05 59.69 -8.36
C VAL A 26 23.03 59.02 -7.00
N LYS A 27 21.97 59.27 -6.21
CA LYS A 27 21.57 58.29 -5.19
C LYS A 27 21.36 56.95 -5.92
N PRO A 28 21.91 55.82 -5.43
CA PRO A 28 21.49 54.53 -5.95
C PRO A 28 19.97 54.42 -5.78
N PRO A 29 19.24 53.85 -6.75
CA PRO A 29 17.81 53.61 -6.59
C PRO A 29 17.61 52.78 -5.33
N ALA A 30 16.64 53.17 -4.48
CA ALA A 30 16.36 52.44 -3.27
C ALA A 30 16.02 50.99 -3.62
N THR A 31 16.86 50.05 -3.19
CA THR A 31 16.71 48.63 -3.49
C THR A 31 15.42 48.14 -2.85
N THR A 32 14.37 47.97 -3.67
CA THR A 32 13.16 47.28 -3.28
C THR A 32 13.54 45.90 -2.78
N ALA A 33 13.11 45.55 -1.57
CA ALA A 33 13.41 44.25 -0.98
C ALA A 33 13.00 43.12 -1.93
N HIS A 34 13.91 42.16 -2.13
CA HIS A 34 13.66 41.01 -3.00
C HIS A 34 12.60 40.08 -2.38
N ASP A 35 11.74 39.51 -3.23
CA ASP A 35 10.62 38.68 -2.82
C ASP A 35 10.71 37.32 -3.51
N TRP A 36 11.07 36.31 -2.71
CA TRP A 36 11.41 34.94 -3.11
C TRP A 36 10.27 34.14 -3.78
N ARG A 37 9.08 34.73 -3.90
CA ARG A 37 7.95 34.15 -4.65
C ARG A 37 8.09 34.27 -6.17
N ASP A 38 8.93 35.20 -6.64
CA ASP A 38 9.32 35.28 -8.05
C ASP A 38 10.43 34.30 -8.44
N ASP A 39 11.06 33.64 -7.46
CA ASP A 39 12.14 32.71 -7.72
C ASP A 39 11.67 31.30 -8.10
N THR A 40 12.60 30.55 -8.66
CA THR A 40 12.55 29.10 -8.84
C THR A 40 13.89 28.52 -8.38
N ILE A 41 13.81 27.52 -7.49
CA ILE A 41 14.95 26.91 -6.82
C ILE A 41 15.32 25.60 -7.54
N TYR A 42 16.60 25.40 -7.79
CA TYR A 42 17.16 24.09 -8.15
C TYR A 42 17.95 23.53 -6.98
N PHE A 43 17.77 22.28 -6.60
CA PHE A 43 18.57 21.62 -5.57
C PHE A 43 19.62 20.71 -6.21
N ALA A 44 20.89 21.12 -6.07
CA ALA A 44 22.06 20.37 -6.48
C ALA A 44 22.73 19.77 -5.22
N LEU A 45 22.67 18.44 -5.07
CA LEU A 45 23.34 17.75 -3.96
C LEU A 45 24.82 17.66 -4.33
N THR A 46 25.67 18.40 -3.61
CA THR A 46 26.95 18.89 -4.13
C THR A 46 27.85 17.76 -4.63
N ASP A 47 28.06 16.72 -3.81
CA ASP A 47 28.87 15.54 -4.14
C ASP A 47 28.39 14.76 -5.38
N ARG A 48 27.10 14.86 -5.72
CA ARG A 48 26.45 14.08 -6.78
C ARG A 48 26.11 14.92 -8.00
N PHE A 49 26.48 16.20 -8.04
CA PHE A 49 26.10 17.11 -9.13
C PHE A 49 27.19 17.26 -10.20
N ALA A 50 28.38 17.73 -9.87
CA ALA A 50 29.45 17.91 -10.86
C ALA A 50 30.84 17.95 -10.20
N ASN A 51 31.74 17.09 -10.65
CA ASN A 51 33.17 17.16 -10.35
C ASN A 51 33.83 18.16 -11.30
N GLY A 52 34.49 19.18 -10.74
CA GLY A 52 35.32 20.15 -11.46
C GLY A 52 36.80 20.10 -11.04
N ASN A 53 37.14 19.45 -9.93
CA ASN A 53 38.49 19.46 -9.36
C ASN A 53 38.90 18.12 -8.71
N THR A 54 39.15 17.07 -9.52
CA THR A 54 39.57 15.72 -9.06
C THR A 54 40.80 15.65 -8.12
N ALA A 55 41.49 16.77 -7.86
CA ALA A 55 42.53 16.86 -6.83
C ALA A 55 41.97 16.88 -5.40
N ASN A 56 40.68 17.17 -5.19
CA ASN A 56 40.06 17.22 -3.85
C ASN A 56 39.19 15.99 -3.49
N ASP A 57 38.86 15.11 -4.46
CA ASP A 57 38.05 13.89 -4.36
C ASP A 57 38.25 13.02 -3.10
N ASN A 58 39.44 13.04 -2.49
CA ASN A 58 39.82 12.15 -1.39
C ASN A 58 40.13 12.89 -0.08
N GLY A 59 39.94 14.20 -0.04
CA GLY A 59 40.11 15.03 1.16
C GLY A 59 41.46 14.89 1.87
N PRO A 60 41.53 15.28 3.16
CA PRO A 60 42.68 15.06 4.03
C PRO A 60 42.66 13.67 4.67
N ASN A 61 41.48 13.08 4.85
CA ASN A 61 41.24 11.93 5.72
C ASN A 61 41.37 10.57 5.02
N ARG A 62 41.73 10.52 3.73
CA ARG A 62 41.86 9.32 2.89
C ARG A 62 42.40 8.04 3.55
N ASN A 63 43.32 8.17 4.50
CA ASN A 63 43.93 7.04 5.21
C ASN A 63 42.93 6.31 6.16
N ALA A 64 41.77 6.90 6.45
CA ALA A 64 40.70 6.34 7.26
C ALA A 64 39.56 5.69 6.44
N GLY A 65 39.66 5.66 5.10
CA GLY A 65 38.59 5.18 4.21
C GLY A 65 37.57 6.26 3.81
N ASP A 66 37.79 7.51 4.25
CA ASP A 66 37.08 8.70 3.81
C ASP A 66 37.67 9.15 2.45
N VAL A 67 37.19 8.52 1.36
CA VAL A 67 37.69 8.63 -0.02
C VAL A 67 36.54 8.61 -1.04
N ALA A 68 36.81 9.02 -2.28
CA ALA A 68 35.85 8.86 -3.37
C ALA A 68 35.79 7.42 -3.89
N ASP A 69 34.58 6.86 -3.93
CA ASP A 69 34.29 5.55 -4.53
C ASP A 69 32.87 5.52 -5.12
N ARG A 70 32.74 5.76 -6.43
CA ARG A 70 31.45 5.74 -7.14
C ARG A 70 30.81 4.34 -7.24
N THR A 71 31.46 3.28 -6.77
CA THR A 71 30.86 1.94 -6.62
C THR A 71 30.20 1.73 -5.24
N ASN A 72 30.40 2.69 -4.33
CA ASN A 72 29.74 2.77 -3.04
C ASN A 72 28.82 4.00 -3.00
N PRO A 73 27.48 3.83 -3.06
CA PRO A 73 26.56 4.97 -3.10
C PRO A 73 26.50 5.73 -1.75
N LEU A 74 27.23 5.25 -0.73
CA LEU A 74 27.44 5.84 0.58
C LEU A 74 28.80 6.56 0.73
N ALA A 75 29.67 6.54 -0.29
CA ALA A 75 30.94 7.26 -0.28
C ALA A 75 30.82 8.66 -0.92
N TRP A 76 31.91 9.41 -0.92
CA TRP A 76 32.06 10.56 -1.80
C TRP A 76 32.12 10.10 -3.27
N HIS A 77 31.54 10.88 -4.16
CA HIS A 77 31.60 10.73 -5.61
C HIS A 77 32.41 11.86 -6.27
N GLY A 78 32.74 12.92 -5.52
CA GLY A 78 33.66 14.00 -5.89
C GLY A 78 32.99 15.19 -6.56
N GLY A 79 31.70 15.44 -6.32
CA GLY A 79 31.05 16.67 -6.79
C GLY A 79 31.38 17.88 -5.91
N ASP A 80 31.69 19.03 -6.52
CA ASP A 80 32.40 20.12 -5.85
C ASP A 80 31.94 21.53 -6.28
N PHE A 81 32.50 22.57 -5.64
CA PHE A 81 32.18 23.96 -5.95
C PHE A 81 32.66 24.43 -7.34
N ALA A 82 33.72 23.83 -7.88
CA ALA A 82 34.24 24.16 -9.21
C ALA A 82 33.31 23.60 -10.31
N GLY A 83 32.76 22.40 -10.12
CA GLY A 83 31.75 21.81 -11.00
C GLY A 83 30.42 22.56 -10.94
N LEU A 84 29.95 22.93 -9.74
CA LEU A 84 28.79 23.83 -9.59
C LEU A 84 29.01 25.16 -10.32
N LYS A 85 30.18 25.79 -10.14
CA LYS A 85 30.55 27.04 -10.84
C LYS A 85 30.58 26.85 -12.35
N ALA A 86 31.18 25.77 -12.85
CA ALA A 86 31.23 25.48 -14.28
C ALA A 86 29.81 25.39 -14.89
N LYS A 87 28.86 24.75 -14.19
CA LYS A 87 27.46 24.70 -14.64
C LYS A 87 26.73 26.05 -14.55
N ILE A 88 27.09 26.92 -13.61
CA ILE A 88 26.62 28.32 -13.61
C ILE A 88 27.16 29.07 -14.84
N ASP A 89 28.45 28.94 -15.15
CA ASP A 89 29.11 29.62 -16.28
C ASP A 89 28.65 29.08 -17.65
N GLU A 90 28.35 27.78 -17.75
CA GLU A 90 27.66 27.15 -18.91
C GLU A 90 26.21 27.64 -19.09
N GLY A 91 25.65 28.37 -18.12
CA GLY A 91 24.26 28.82 -18.13
C GLY A 91 23.24 27.69 -17.91
N TYR A 92 23.66 26.55 -17.35
CA TYR A 92 22.82 25.35 -17.17
C TYR A 92 21.52 25.65 -16.41
N PHE A 93 21.63 26.35 -15.28
CA PHE A 93 20.46 26.75 -14.46
C PHE A 93 19.62 27.83 -15.15
N LYS A 94 20.26 28.72 -15.91
CA LYS A 94 19.61 29.84 -16.61
C LYS A 94 18.70 29.39 -17.74
N ARG A 95 19.09 28.39 -18.55
CA ARG A 95 18.24 27.92 -19.68
C ARG A 95 16.92 27.31 -19.20
N MET A 96 16.93 26.65 -18.04
CA MET A 96 15.75 26.14 -17.34
C MET A 96 15.02 27.21 -16.50
N GLY A 97 15.51 28.46 -16.52
CA GLY A 97 14.87 29.59 -15.87
C GLY A 97 14.98 29.62 -14.34
N PHE A 98 15.89 28.87 -13.73
CA PHE A 98 16.16 28.96 -12.28
C PHE A 98 16.83 30.28 -11.90
N THR A 99 16.55 30.76 -10.69
CA THR A 99 17.08 32.01 -10.11
C THR A 99 17.71 31.80 -8.73
N ALA A 100 17.65 30.58 -8.20
CA ALA A 100 18.30 30.20 -6.96
C ALA A 100 18.76 28.73 -7.03
N ILE A 101 19.87 28.42 -6.35
CA ILE A 101 20.40 27.07 -6.18
C ILE A 101 20.48 26.78 -4.67
N TRP A 102 19.81 25.72 -4.23
CA TRP A 102 20.06 25.07 -2.95
C TRP A 102 21.21 24.08 -3.15
N ILE A 103 22.18 24.10 -2.24
CA ILE A 103 23.31 23.16 -2.19
C ILE A 103 23.38 22.47 -0.83
N SER A 104 24.03 21.30 -0.77
CA SER A 104 24.32 20.56 0.48
C SER A 104 25.01 21.44 1.55
N PRO A 105 24.94 21.08 2.85
CA PRO A 105 25.65 21.81 3.88
C PRO A 105 27.16 21.74 3.64
N VAL A 106 27.81 22.90 3.59
CA VAL A 106 29.21 23.05 3.18
C VAL A 106 30.22 22.81 4.29
N VAL A 107 29.76 22.45 5.49
CA VAL A 107 30.58 22.34 6.72
C VAL A 107 31.40 21.05 6.74
N LEU A 108 32.58 21.07 7.37
CA LEU A 108 33.45 19.90 7.51
C LEU A 108 32.71 18.73 8.16
N GLN A 109 32.75 17.56 7.53
CA GLN A 109 32.08 16.34 7.97
C GLN A 109 32.95 15.47 8.90
N VAL A 110 32.31 14.59 9.66
CA VAL A 110 32.99 13.48 10.35
C VAL A 110 33.53 12.46 9.33
N PRO A 111 34.68 11.81 9.60
CA PRO A 111 35.20 10.74 8.74
C PRO A 111 34.20 9.59 8.58
N ALA A 112 34.28 8.89 7.44
CA ALA A 112 33.40 7.78 7.10
C ALA A 112 33.30 6.71 8.21
N ILE A 113 32.06 6.37 8.57
CA ILE A 113 31.72 5.38 9.58
C ILE A 113 31.49 4.00 8.96
N ALA A 114 31.35 2.96 9.80
CA ALA A 114 30.82 1.68 9.34
C ALA A 114 29.38 1.86 8.83
N GLY A 115 29.13 1.45 7.59
CA GLY A 115 27.79 1.46 6.99
C GLY A 115 26.92 0.29 7.47
N PRO A 116 25.85 -0.06 6.72
CA PRO A 116 24.89 -1.05 7.16
C PRO A 116 25.51 -2.44 7.31
N THR A 117 24.99 -3.22 8.26
CA THR A 117 25.42 -4.61 8.53
C THR A 117 24.65 -5.65 7.70
N SER A 118 23.64 -5.23 6.93
CA SER A 118 22.80 -6.07 6.07
C SER A 118 22.28 -5.27 4.87
N GLY A 119 21.61 -5.93 3.92
CA GLY A 119 21.12 -5.29 2.69
C GLY A 119 22.19 -5.12 1.59
N PRO A 120 21.90 -4.38 0.51
CA PRO A 120 22.72 -4.35 -0.70
C PRO A 120 24.06 -3.61 -0.55
N ASN A 121 24.20 -2.76 0.48
CA ASN A 121 25.44 -2.05 0.79
C ASN A 121 26.13 -2.60 2.07
N ALA A 122 25.80 -3.84 2.48
CA ALA A 122 26.35 -4.46 3.68
C ALA A 122 27.89 -4.44 3.71
N GLY A 123 28.46 -3.92 4.80
CA GLY A 123 29.92 -3.86 5.00
C GLY A 123 30.66 -2.78 4.20
N LYS A 124 29.96 -1.93 3.44
CA LYS A 124 30.56 -0.69 2.89
C LYS A 124 30.73 0.35 4.00
N LEU A 125 31.67 1.28 3.82
CA LEU A 125 31.75 2.50 4.66
C LEU A 125 30.67 3.50 4.25
N PHE A 126 30.26 4.38 5.16
CA PHE A 126 29.32 5.46 4.91
C PHE A 126 29.95 6.79 5.30
N ALA A 127 30.26 7.63 4.31
CA ALA A 127 30.81 8.98 4.45
C ALA A 127 29.71 10.03 4.55
N GLY A 128 30.01 11.17 5.17
CA GLY A 128 29.08 12.32 5.28
C GLY A 128 28.82 13.08 3.98
N TYR A 129 28.89 12.44 2.80
CA TYR A 129 28.90 13.08 1.47
C TYR A 129 27.72 14.04 1.21
N HIS A 130 26.62 13.85 1.92
CA HIS A 130 25.39 14.65 1.84
C HIS A 130 25.47 15.95 2.66
N GLY A 131 26.44 16.09 3.57
CA GLY A 131 26.73 17.30 4.37
C GLY A 131 26.11 17.37 5.77
N TYR A 132 25.32 16.38 6.19
CA TYR A 132 24.52 16.47 7.44
C TYR A 132 25.25 16.04 8.72
N TRP A 133 26.49 15.55 8.66
CA TRP A 133 27.22 15.02 9.81
C TRP A 133 28.43 15.88 10.18
N ALA A 134 28.17 17.12 10.59
CA ALA A 134 29.20 18.10 10.88
C ALA A 134 30.18 17.69 12.01
N GLU A 135 31.48 17.76 11.72
CA GLU A 135 32.59 17.74 12.68
C GLU A 135 32.95 19.16 13.14
N ASP A 136 33.01 20.12 12.21
CA ASP A 136 33.25 21.54 12.49
C ASP A 136 32.35 22.45 11.63
N PHE A 137 31.47 23.19 12.31
CA PHE A 137 30.47 24.08 11.73
C PHE A 137 31.05 25.35 11.08
N PHE A 138 32.34 25.67 11.29
CA PHE A 138 32.99 26.91 10.81
C PHE A 138 34.05 26.66 9.72
N GLN A 139 34.37 25.40 9.43
CA GLN A 139 35.28 25.00 8.35
C GLN A 139 34.48 24.49 7.14
N VAL A 140 35.02 24.70 5.93
CA VAL A 140 34.48 24.11 4.69
C VAL A 140 34.91 22.65 4.61
N ASP A 141 34.05 21.75 4.12
CA ASP A 141 34.49 20.40 3.80
C ASP A 141 35.43 20.38 2.58
N PRO A 142 36.67 19.89 2.73
CA PRO A 142 37.67 19.90 1.67
C PRO A 142 37.30 19.08 0.43
N HIS A 143 36.37 18.11 0.52
CA HIS A 143 35.87 17.39 -0.66
C HIS A 143 35.04 18.30 -1.58
N PHE A 144 34.42 19.37 -1.06
CA PHE A 144 33.76 20.39 -1.88
C PHE A 144 34.72 21.50 -2.36
N GLY A 145 35.83 21.71 -1.64
CA GLY A 145 36.89 22.67 -1.98
C GLY A 145 37.27 23.56 -0.81
N THR A 146 37.68 24.80 -1.09
CA THR A 146 38.08 25.79 -0.07
C THR A 146 37.04 26.89 0.14
N LEU A 147 37.15 27.60 1.27
CA LEU A 147 36.37 28.82 1.54
C LEU A 147 36.60 29.92 0.49
N ALA A 148 37.73 29.93 -0.22
CA ALA A 148 37.97 30.85 -1.33
C ALA A 148 37.16 30.46 -2.57
N GLU A 149 37.10 29.16 -2.91
CA GLU A 149 36.30 28.64 -4.01
C GLU A 149 34.80 28.76 -3.73
N TYR A 150 34.36 28.54 -2.48
CA TYR A 150 32.95 28.73 -2.11
C TYR A 150 32.50 30.20 -2.28
N LYS A 151 33.34 31.16 -1.87
CA LYS A 151 33.10 32.59 -2.14
C LYS A 151 33.11 32.91 -3.63
N ALA A 152 33.95 32.26 -4.43
CA ALA A 152 33.96 32.44 -5.88
C ALA A 152 32.67 31.90 -6.52
N LEU A 153 32.18 30.73 -6.09
CA LEU A 153 30.91 30.14 -6.52
C LEU A 153 29.72 31.09 -6.27
N ILE A 154 29.59 31.62 -5.05
CA ILE A 154 28.53 32.59 -4.71
C ILE A 154 28.65 33.85 -5.58
N GLN A 155 29.85 34.39 -5.76
CA GLN A 155 30.06 35.57 -6.60
C GLN A 155 29.75 35.32 -8.09
N ASP A 156 29.97 34.11 -8.61
CA ASP A 156 29.57 33.74 -9.98
C ASP A 156 28.07 33.49 -10.10
N ALA A 157 27.42 32.92 -9.08
CA ALA A 157 25.96 32.87 -8.99
C ALA A 157 25.39 34.31 -9.05
N HIS A 158 25.90 35.22 -8.22
CA HIS A 158 25.48 36.63 -8.18
C HIS A 158 25.73 37.36 -9.50
N ARG A 159 26.91 37.18 -10.13
CA ARG A 159 27.18 37.69 -11.50
C ARG A 159 26.18 37.16 -12.53
N ASN A 160 25.64 35.97 -12.30
CA ASN A 160 24.61 35.37 -13.13
C ASN A 160 23.17 35.72 -12.72
N GLY A 161 22.94 36.46 -11.64
CA GLY A 161 21.59 36.73 -11.12
C GLY A 161 20.93 35.49 -10.50
N ILE A 162 21.75 34.57 -10.00
CA ILE A 162 21.36 33.35 -9.28
C ILE A 162 21.73 33.54 -7.81
N ARG A 163 20.85 33.13 -6.90
CA ARG A 163 21.08 33.13 -5.45
C ARG A 163 21.56 31.77 -4.96
N ILE A 164 22.33 31.74 -3.87
CA ILE A 164 22.73 30.50 -3.18
C ILE A 164 21.98 30.37 -1.86
N LEU A 165 21.25 29.26 -1.70
CA LEU A 165 20.77 28.79 -0.41
C LEU A 165 21.77 27.77 0.13
N GLN A 166 22.39 28.07 1.27
CA GLN A 166 23.20 27.09 1.99
C GLN A 166 22.28 26.24 2.85
N ASP A 167 22.39 24.92 2.76
CA ASP A 167 21.73 24.04 3.70
C ASP A 167 22.44 24.06 5.06
N VAL A 168 21.68 24.02 6.16
CA VAL A 168 22.21 24.13 7.52
C VAL A 168 21.46 23.22 8.49
N VAL A 169 22.24 22.45 9.25
CA VAL A 169 21.78 21.68 10.40
C VAL A 169 22.02 22.51 11.66
N VAL A 170 20.97 22.72 12.45
CA VAL A 170 21.06 23.25 13.83
C VAL A 170 20.44 22.30 14.86
N ASN A 171 20.01 21.12 14.41
CA ASN A 171 19.45 20.07 15.24
C ASN A 171 20.53 19.21 15.90
N HIS A 172 21.51 18.74 15.13
CA HIS A 172 22.48 17.74 15.57
C HIS A 172 23.90 17.99 15.02
N ALA A 173 24.88 17.32 15.60
CA ALA A 173 26.24 17.19 15.07
C ALA A 173 26.45 15.80 14.41
N GLY A 174 27.60 15.58 13.77
CA GLY A 174 27.95 14.27 13.20
C GLY A 174 28.24 13.19 14.24
N TYR A 175 28.13 11.93 13.83
CA TYR A 175 28.36 10.78 14.70
C TYR A 175 29.76 10.80 15.32
N GLY A 176 29.82 10.89 16.66
CA GLY A 176 31.07 10.92 17.39
C GLY A 176 31.93 12.16 17.15
N ALA A 177 31.36 13.26 16.67
CA ALA A 177 32.09 14.50 16.37
C ALA A 177 32.87 15.05 17.58
N THR A 178 33.98 15.76 17.36
CA THR A 178 34.84 16.30 18.44
C THR A 178 34.09 17.25 19.39
N LEU A 179 33.09 17.97 18.89
CA LEU A 179 32.21 18.80 19.73
C LEU A 179 31.48 18.00 20.82
N THR A 180 31.01 16.78 20.50
CA THR A 180 30.29 15.90 21.45
C THR A 180 31.16 15.42 22.61
N LYS A 181 32.47 15.27 22.38
CA LYS A 181 33.45 14.81 23.37
C LYS A 181 33.97 15.94 24.26
N THR A 182 34.01 17.16 23.71
CA THR A 182 34.49 18.36 24.43
C THR A 182 33.39 19.08 25.19
N HIS A 183 32.15 19.03 24.69
CA HIS A 183 30.98 19.67 25.28
C HIS A 183 29.80 18.68 25.43
N PRO A 184 29.95 17.54 26.13
CA PRO A 184 28.91 16.51 26.22
C PRO A 184 27.60 17.00 26.85
N SER A 185 27.65 18.05 27.69
CA SER A 185 26.46 18.68 28.27
C SER A 185 25.60 19.47 27.27
N TRP A 186 26.11 19.77 26.08
CA TRP A 186 25.37 20.46 25.01
C TRP A 186 24.40 19.54 24.25
N PHE A 187 24.38 18.24 24.56
CA PHE A 187 23.63 17.23 23.81
C PHE A 187 22.65 16.45 24.71
N HIS A 188 21.53 15.99 24.14
CA HIS A 188 20.58 15.11 24.82
C HIS A 188 21.16 13.70 25.01
N THR A 189 20.97 13.14 26.21
CA THR A 189 21.34 11.76 26.54
C THR A 189 20.13 10.83 26.46
N ASP A 190 20.37 9.53 26.28
CA ASP A 190 19.31 8.49 26.27
C ASP A 190 18.39 8.57 27.51
N ALA A 191 18.94 8.91 28.68
CA ALA A 191 18.19 9.03 29.92
C ALA A 191 17.27 10.27 29.94
N GLU A 192 17.66 11.37 29.30
CA GLU A 192 16.84 12.58 29.17
C GLU A 192 15.76 12.37 28.09
N CYS A 193 16.11 11.77 26.95
CA CYS A 193 15.15 11.37 25.92
C CYS A 193 14.09 10.39 26.45
N ALA A 194 14.50 9.40 27.27
CA ALA A 194 13.58 8.47 27.93
C ALA A 194 12.70 9.12 29.02
N ALA A 195 13.10 10.27 29.55
CA ALA A 195 12.33 11.05 30.52
C ALA A 195 11.50 12.19 29.90
N SER A 196 11.76 12.56 28.64
CA SER A 196 11.12 13.68 27.98
C SER A 196 9.64 13.43 27.66
N THR A 197 8.83 14.47 27.84
CA THR A 197 7.43 14.54 27.37
C THR A 197 7.29 15.00 25.91
N ASN A 198 8.38 15.40 25.26
CA ASN A 198 8.43 15.86 23.87
C ASN A 198 9.59 15.20 23.09
N GLN A 199 9.53 13.88 22.96
CA GLN A 199 10.51 13.06 22.22
C GLN A 199 10.64 13.39 20.71
N THR A 200 9.95 14.42 20.20
CA THR A 200 10.21 14.96 18.86
C THR A 200 11.39 15.94 18.86
N THR A 201 11.64 16.67 19.96
CA THR A 201 12.70 17.71 20.04
C THR A 201 13.80 17.47 21.07
N ASP A 202 13.67 16.41 21.87
CA ASP A 202 14.52 16.16 23.03
C ASP A 202 15.26 14.81 22.92
N CYS A 203 15.39 14.28 21.69
CA CYS A 203 15.78 12.90 21.40
C CYS A 203 16.60 12.78 20.08
N PRO A 204 17.70 12.01 20.07
CA PRO A 204 18.51 11.72 18.89
C PRO A 204 17.74 11.23 17.65
N LEU A 205 17.61 12.10 16.64
CA LEU A 205 17.14 11.70 15.30
C LEU A 205 18.12 10.69 14.69
N ALA A 206 17.66 9.47 14.43
CA ALA A 206 18.49 8.35 13.94
C ALA A 206 19.71 8.01 14.82
N GLY A 207 19.79 8.49 16.07
CA GLY A 207 20.97 8.35 16.94
C GLY A 207 22.04 9.42 16.73
N LEU A 208 21.78 10.48 15.95
CA LEU A 208 22.68 11.61 15.78
C LEU A 208 22.77 12.44 17.08
N PRO A 209 23.96 12.93 17.47
CA PRO A 209 24.14 13.78 18.65
C PRO A 209 23.29 15.06 18.59
N ASP A 210 22.19 15.05 19.32
CA ASP A 210 21.11 16.05 19.28
C ASP A 210 21.35 17.20 20.27
N PHE A 211 21.33 18.45 19.79
CA PHE A 211 21.67 19.63 20.57
C PHE A 211 20.55 20.04 21.54
N LYS A 212 20.95 20.50 22.73
CA LYS A 212 20.10 21.20 23.70
C LYS A 212 20.04 22.69 23.37
N GLN A 213 19.20 23.10 22.42
CA GLN A 213 19.15 24.50 21.99
C GLN A 213 18.53 25.45 23.03
N ASP A 214 17.95 24.93 24.13
CA ASP A 214 17.54 25.71 25.30
C ASP A 214 18.72 26.24 26.12
N ILE A 215 19.89 25.59 26.05
CA ILE A 215 21.12 26.05 26.69
C ILE A 215 21.61 27.34 25.98
N PRO A 216 21.84 28.46 26.70
CA PRO A 216 22.25 29.74 26.11
C PRO A 216 23.55 29.66 25.30
N GLU A 217 24.52 28.87 25.75
CA GLU A 217 25.79 28.61 25.06
C GLU A 217 25.58 27.92 23.71
N VAL A 218 24.66 26.93 23.64
CA VAL A 218 24.30 26.20 22.42
C VAL A 218 23.54 27.10 21.46
N THR A 219 22.53 27.85 21.95
CA THR A 219 21.85 28.89 21.17
C THR A 219 22.86 29.90 20.60
N THR A 220 23.85 30.32 21.37
CA THR A 220 24.89 31.27 20.92
C THR A 220 25.77 30.67 19.84
N TYR A 221 26.29 29.45 20.04
CA TYR A 221 27.10 28.73 19.08
C TYR A 221 26.39 28.54 17.72
N LEU A 222 25.14 28.07 17.74
CA LEU A 222 24.35 27.83 16.52
C LEU A 222 23.96 29.14 15.83
N ASN A 223 23.61 30.19 16.59
CA ASN A 223 23.38 31.52 16.03
C ASN A 223 24.66 32.10 15.39
N ASP A 224 25.83 31.90 15.98
CA ASP A 224 27.11 32.43 15.49
C ASP A 224 27.63 31.64 14.27
N PHE A 225 27.36 30.34 14.20
CA PHE A 225 27.51 29.53 12.98
C PHE A 225 26.77 30.15 11.79
N ILE A 226 25.46 30.43 11.94
CA ILE A 226 24.65 31.04 10.87
C ILE A 226 25.11 32.46 10.52
N LYS A 227 25.46 33.29 11.51
CA LYS A 227 26.04 34.63 11.26
C LYS A 227 27.36 34.54 10.50
N TYR A 228 28.24 33.61 10.87
CA TYR A 228 29.55 33.43 10.24
C TYR A 228 29.43 33.14 8.76
N TRP A 229 28.62 32.16 8.33
CA TRP A 229 28.49 31.87 6.90
C TRP A 229 27.86 33.04 6.13
N ARG A 230 26.77 33.63 6.63
CA ARG A 230 26.14 34.82 6.05
C ARG A 230 27.13 35.97 5.85
N ASP A 231 27.81 36.39 6.92
CA ASP A 231 28.66 37.58 6.91
C ASP A 231 30.04 37.32 6.26
N THR A 232 30.50 36.07 6.21
CA THR A 232 31.79 35.69 5.60
C THR A 232 31.67 35.42 4.10
N THR A 233 30.56 34.84 3.64
CA THR A 233 30.43 34.32 2.26
C THR A 233 29.41 35.06 1.40
N GLY A 234 28.39 35.68 2.01
CA GLY A 234 27.35 36.40 1.29
C GLY A 234 26.25 35.52 0.70
N ILE A 235 25.98 34.35 1.30
CA ILE A 235 24.81 33.52 0.98
C ILE A 235 23.49 34.30 1.09
N ASP A 236 22.57 34.04 0.16
CA ASP A 236 21.31 34.78 0.04
C ASP A 236 20.21 34.23 0.94
N GLY A 237 20.30 32.95 1.30
CA GLY A 237 19.33 32.27 2.14
C GLY A 237 19.79 30.92 2.68
N LEU A 238 18.87 30.24 3.36
CA LEU A 238 19.08 28.93 3.99
C LEU A 238 18.02 27.91 3.53
N ARG A 239 18.41 26.65 3.39
CA ARG A 239 17.49 25.53 3.70
C ARG A 239 17.82 25.09 5.12
N ILE A 240 16.81 24.96 5.96
CA ILE A 240 16.97 24.60 7.36
C ILE A 240 16.52 23.15 7.52
N ASP A 241 17.47 22.29 7.84
CA ASP A 241 17.27 20.87 8.06
C ASP A 241 16.37 20.59 9.27
N THR A 242 15.62 19.49 9.22
CA THR A 242 14.94 18.85 10.37
C THR A 242 14.16 19.77 11.30
N MET A 243 13.62 20.89 10.80
CA MET A 243 13.10 22.03 11.58
C MET A 243 12.10 21.66 12.69
N LYS A 244 11.28 20.62 12.46
CA LYS A 244 10.28 20.12 13.43
C LYS A 244 10.89 19.47 14.69
N HIS A 245 12.17 19.12 14.66
CA HIS A 245 12.94 18.49 15.73
C HIS A 245 13.69 19.49 16.63
N VAL A 246 13.63 20.79 16.32
CA VAL A 246 14.23 21.85 17.16
C VAL A 246 13.13 22.61 17.91
N PRO A 247 13.30 22.92 19.22
CA PRO A 247 12.26 23.56 20.03
C PRO A 247 11.76 24.91 19.48
N ASP A 248 10.43 25.12 19.55
CA ASP A 248 9.73 26.36 19.15
C ASP A 248 10.34 27.65 19.76
N ALA A 249 10.97 27.56 20.93
CA ALA A 249 11.63 28.67 21.60
C ALA A 249 12.91 29.14 20.85
N TYR A 250 13.71 28.20 20.33
CA TYR A 250 14.88 28.53 19.52
C TYR A 250 14.46 29.22 18.22
N TRP A 251 13.40 28.73 17.57
CA TRP A 251 12.89 29.36 16.34
C TRP A 251 12.39 30.79 16.56
N LYS A 252 11.68 31.04 17.67
CA LYS A 252 11.18 32.38 18.02
C LYS A 252 12.30 33.41 18.23
N GLN A 253 13.47 33.02 18.76
CA GLN A 253 14.62 33.92 18.83
C GLN A 253 15.38 34.01 17.50
N PHE A 254 15.45 32.92 16.74
CA PHE A 254 16.19 32.82 15.49
C PHE A 254 15.62 33.74 14.38
N PHE A 255 14.29 33.77 14.23
CA PHE A 255 13.57 34.61 13.26
C PHE A 255 13.16 36.00 13.80
N ALA A 256 13.51 36.34 15.04
CA ALA A 256 13.25 37.67 15.59
C ALA A 256 14.01 38.75 14.80
N ALA A 257 13.53 40.00 14.87
CA ALA A 257 14.26 41.14 14.30
C ALA A 257 15.63 41.29 14.98
N GLY A 258 16.71 41.28 14.18
CA GLY A 258 18.09 41.21 14.65
C GLY A 258 18.64 39.80 14.92
N GLY A 259 17.79 38.76 14.84
CA GLY A 259 18.16 37.35 15.02
C GLY A 259 19.11 36.81 13.94
N ALA A 260 19.61 35.59 14.12
CA ALA A 260 20.57 35.00 13.19
C ALA A 260 19.94 34.72 11.80
N GLY A 261 18.68 34.29 11.78
CA GLY A 261 17.86 34.08 10.58
C GLY A 261 16.76 35.14 10.41
N ASP A 262 17.01 36.39 10.81
CA ASP A 262 16.10 37.53 10.61
C ASP A 262 15.61 37.57 9.14
N PRO A 263 14.29 37.40 8.87
CA PRO A 263 13.72 37.36 7.52
C PRO A 263 13.99 38.61 6.66
N SER A 264 14.34 39.74 7.27
CA SER A 264 14.71 40.98 6.57
C SER A 264 16.18 41.01 6.10
N ARG A 265 17.00 40.08 6.59
CA ARG A 265 18.45 39.97 6.32
C ARG A 265 18.83 38.68 5.58
N LEU A 266 18.13 37.58 5.84
CA LEU A 266 18.42 36.26 5.30
C LEU A 266 17.10 35.49 5.17
N TRP A 267 16.75 35.04 3.97
CA TRP A 267 15.54 34.23 3.77
C TRP A 267 15.82 32.76 4.05
N SER A 268 14.80 31.98 4.40
CA SER A 268 14.97 30.54 4.60
C SER A 268 13.72 29.73 4.33
N VAL A 269 13.91 28.50 3.83
CA VAL A 269 12.90 27.44 3.80
C VAL A 269 13.21 26.40 4.87
N GLY A 270 12.27 26.17 5.78
CA GLY A 270 12.35 25.11 6.79
C GLY A 270 11.82 23.76 6.31
N GLU A 271 12.52 22.69 6.63
CA GLU A 271 11.98 21.34 6.50
C GLU A 271 11.06 20.97 7.67
N VAL A 272 9.77 20.93 7.39
CA VAL A 272 8.76 20.36 8.28
C VAL A 272 8.13 19.18 7.57
N PHE A 273 8.76 18.00 7.68
CA PHE A 273 8.27 16.75 7.08
C PHE A 273 6.99 16.28 7.81
N ASP A 274 5.87 16.93 7.53
CA ASP A 274 4.52 16.62 7.99
C ASP A 274 3.50 17.04 6.91
N THR A 275 2.42 16.29 6.74
CA THR A 275 1.42 16.52 5.67
C THR A 275 0.17 17.28 6.14
N ASN A 276 0.11 17.70 7.41
CA ASN A 276 -0.97 18.48 7.99
C ASN A 276 -0.72 20.00 7.83
N PRO A 277 -1.48 20.73 6.99
CA PRO A 277 -1.26 22.16 6.78
C PRO A 277 -1.36 23.00 8.05
N ALA A 278 -2.22 22.61 9.02
CA ALA A 278 -2.39 23.37 10.26
C ALA A 278 -1.20 23.22 11.22
N TYR A 279 -0.51 22.08 11.20
CA TYR A 279 0.74 21.89 11.95
C TYR A 279 1.87 22.70 11.31
N THR A 280 2.06 22.53 10.00
CA THR A 280 3.13 23.17 9.21
C THR A 280 2.99 24.70 9.18
N ALA A 281 1.76 25.24 9.17
CA ALA A 281 1.51 26.68 9.21
C ALA A 281 2.04 27.37 10.48
N ARG A 282 2.13 26.69 11.63
CA ARG A 282 2.59 27.30 12.89
C ARG A 282 4.02 27.86 12.77
N PHE A 283 4.88 27.19 11.99
CA PHE A 283 6.28 27.58 11.80
C PHE A 283 6.39 28.94 11.09
N MET A 284 5.58 29.18 10.05
CA MET A 284 5.51 30.47 9.36
C MET A 284 4.71 31.52 10.15
N ASN A 285 3.59 31.11 10.75
CA ASN A 285 2.66 32.03 11.38
C ASN A 285 3.19 32.56 12.72
N ASP A 286 3.69 31.67 13.58
CA ASP A 286 3.81 31.92 15.02
C ASP A 286 5.25 31.75 15.53
N LEU A 287 6.13 31.08 14.76
CA LEU A 287 7.57 31.03 14.99
C LEU A 287 8.36 32.03 14.13
N GLY A 288 7.79 32.49 13.00
CA GLY A 288 8.33 33.56 12.17
C GLY A 288 9.04 33.13 10.87
N ALA A 289 9.01 31.84 10.51
CA ALA A 289 9.75 31.31 9.36
C ALA A 289 9.38 32.00 8.03
N PRO A 290 10.36 32.37 7.16
CA PRO A 290 10.10 32.95 5.84
C PRO A 290 9.30 32.01 4.91
N SER A 291 9.69 30.73 4.85
CA SER A 291 9.01 29.65 4.15
C SER A 291 9.20 28.31 4.89
N VAL A 292 8.36 27.33 4.57
CA VAL A 292 8.58 25.90 4.83
C VAL A 292 8.19 25.10 3.57
N PHE A 293 8.71 23.87 3.45
CA PHE A 293 8.35 22.97 2.35
C PHE A 293 6.91 22.46 2.45
N ASP A 294 6.20 22.47 1.32
CA ASP A 294 4.80 22.04 1.20
C ASP A 294 4.67 20.52 1.02
N PHE A 295 4.97 19.78 2.09
CA PHE A 295 4.83 18.33 2.15
C PHE A 295 3.38 17.85 1.93
N ALA A 296 2.38 18.70 2.21
CA ALA A 296 0.98 18.40 1.95
C ALA A 296 0.68 18.34 0.44
N LEU A 297 1.12 19.35 -0.33
CA LEU A 297 0.99 19.37 -1.78
C LEU A 297 1.87 18.32 -2.46
N TYR A 298 3.10 18.11 -1.98
CA TYR A 298 3.97 17.01 -2.44
C TYR A 298 3.27 15.64 -2.29
N SER A 299 2.67 15.34 -1.12
CA SER A 299 1.95 14.07 -0.94
C SER A 299 0.74 13.96 -1.86
N ALA A 300 0.08 15.08 -2.20
CA ALA A 300 -1.01 15.08 -3.18
C ALA A 300 -0.49 14.77 -4.61
N PHE A 301 0.62 15.39 -5.05
CA PHE A 301 1.27 15.04 -6.31
C PHE A 301 1.67 13.56 -6.35
N ARG A 302 2.43 13.09 -5.35
CA ARG A 302 2.89 11.70 -5.22
C ARG A 302 1.73 10.71 -5.29
N ASP A 303 0.64 10.97 -4.56
CA ASP A 303 -0.44 10.00 -4.40
C ASP A 303 -1.45 10.02 -5.55
N GLN A 304 -1.61 11.15 -6.26
CA GLN A 304 -2.65 11.33 -7.27
C GLN A 304 -2.14 11.40 -8.70
N MET A 305 -1.03 12.10 -8.97
CA MET A 305 -0.55 12.32 -10.36
C MET A 305 0.33 11.18 -10.87
N SER A 306 0.83 10.32 -9.99
CA SER A 306 1.62 9.15 -10.35
C SER A 306 0.82 8.04 -11.05
N SER A 307 -0.51 7.99 -10.90
CA SER A 307 -1.35 6.91 -11.45
C SER A 307 -2.51 7.39 -12.33
N ALA A 308 -2.86 6.57 -13.32
CA ALA A 308 -4.03 6.77 -14.17
C ALA A 308 -5.32 6.75 -13.34
N GLY A 309 -6.17 7.76 -13.54
CA GLY A 309 -7.42 7.88 -12.80
C GLY A 309 -7.26 8.25 -11.32
N GLY A 310 -6.06 8.63 -10.86
CA GLY A 310 -5.86 9.19 -9.52
C GLY A 310 -6.75 10.42 -9.31
N ASN A 311 -7.79 10.27 -8.50
CA ASN A 311 -8.74 11.34 -8.20
C ASN A 311 -7.98 12.53 -7.61
N LEU A 312 -8.09 13.71 -8.23
CA LEU A 312 -7.40 14.95 -7.86
C LEU A 312 -8.00 15.69 -6.64
N ASP A 313 -9.10 15.22 -6.04
CA ASP A 313 -9.77 15.91 -4.93
C ASP A 313 -8.85 16.29 -3.75
N ARG A 314 -7.92 15.44 -3.31
CA ARG A 314 -7.00 15.76 -2.19
C ARG A 314 -6.08 16.96 -2.47
N MET A 315 -5.57 17.16 -3.68
CA MET A 315 -4.85 18.39 -4.06
C MET A 315 -5.76 19.64 -3.94
N ALA A 316 -7.02 19.51 -4.34
CA ALA A 316 -8.01 20.57 -4.16
C ALA A 316 -8.32 20.81 -2.67
N ASP A 317 -8.33 19.77 -1.82
CA ASP A 317 -8.44 19.88 -0.37
C ASP A 317 -7.21 20.52 0.29
N VAL A 318 -6.01 20.35 -0.27
CA VAL A 318 -4.81 21.08 0.16
C VAL A 318 -4.98 22.58 -0.15
N PHE A 319 -5.36 22.95 -1.37
CA PHE A 319 -5.62 24.35 -1.71
C PHE A 319 -6.79 24.95 -0.90
N ALA A 320 -7.85 24.19 -0.62
CA ALA A 320 -8.95 24.63 0.23
C ALA A 320 -8.52 24.87 1.70
N GLN A 321 -7.39 24.31 2.13
CA GLN A 321 -6.78 24.55 3.44
C GLN A 321 -5.79 25.71 3.46
N ASP A 322 -5.41 26.32 2.33
CA ASP A 322 -4.40 27.41 2.26
C ASP A 322 -4.69 28.58 3.23
N GLY A 323 -5.95 28.81 3.60
CA GLY A 323 -6.36 29.80 4.59
C GLY A 323 -5.89 29.57 6.04
N VAL A 324 -5.20 28.46 6.36
CA VAL A 324 -4.50 28.31 7.65
C VAL A 324 -3.18 29.08 7.70
N TYR A 325 -2.57 29.37 6.55
CA TYR A 325 -1.35 30.17 6.46
C TYR A 325 -1.70 31.67 6.38
N LYS A 326 -0.93 32.54 7.05
CA LYS A 326 -1.04 34.00 6.88
C LYS A 326 -0.76 34.44 5.44
N ASP A 327 0.05 33.69 4.71
CA ASP A 327 0.28 33.84 3.26
C ASP A 327 0.82 32.52 2.66
N ALA A 328 -0.08 31.69 2.11
CA ALA A 328 0.27 30.44 1.46
C ALA A 328 1.11 30.62 0.17
N THR A 329 1.18 31.83 -0.41
CA THR A 329 1.99 32.07 -1.62
C THR A 329 3.49 32.02 -1.34
N ARG A 330 3.91 32.04 -0.07
CA ARG A 330 5.31 31.94 0.38
C ARG A 330 5.84 30.50 0.53
N LEU A 331 4.99 29.48 0.50
CA LEU A 331 5.38 28.06 0.67
C LEU A 331 6.34 27.60 -0.44
N THR A 332 7.28 26.72 -0.12
CA THR A 332 8.17 26.12 -1.13
C THR A 332 7.63 24.77 -1.58
N THR A 333 7.26 24.64 -2.86
CA THR A 333 6.60 23.45 -3.42
C THR A 333 7.59 22.56 -4.16
N PHE A 334 7.42 21.23 -4.15
CA PHE A 334 8.31 20.27 -4.82
C PHE A 334 7.54 19.01 -5.27
N VAL A 335 8.14 18.22 -6.18
CA VAL A 335 7.59 16.93 -6.66
C VAL A 335 8.37 15.73 -6.12
N ASP A 336 9.69 15.86 -5.97
CA ASP A 336 10.59 14.95 -5.25
C ASP A 336 11.79 15.71 -4.65
N ASN A 337 12.52 15.06 -3.76
CA ASN A 337 13.72 15.57 -3.07
C ASN A 337 14.70 14.41 -2.79
N HIS A 338 15.77 14.68 -2.04
CA HIS A 338 16.80 13.69 -1.71
C HIS A 338 16.44 12.61 -0.66
N ASP A 339 15.26 12.64 -0.04
CA ASP A 339 14.87 11.69 1.03
C ASP A 339 13.65 10.86 0.63
N VAL A 340 12.90 11.35 -0.35
CA VAL A 340 11.75 10.65 -0.92
C VAL A 340 12.13 9.91 -2.20
N ARG A 341 11.36 8.88 -2.50
CA ARG A 341 11.37 8.15 -3.77
C ARG A 341 11.13 9.11 -4.94
N ARG A 342 11.86 8.96 -6.04
CA ARG A 342 11.72 9.81 -7.24
C ARG A 342 10.31 9.69 -7.81
N PHE A 343 9.75 10.79 -8.29
CA PHE A 343 8.35 10.83 -8.75
C PHE A 343 8.08 9.83 -9.89
N VAL A 344 9.07 9.59 -10.75
CA VAL A 344 8.97 8.60 -11.84
C VAL A 344 8.89 7.15 -11.36
N ASN A 345 9.50 6.82 -10.22
CA ASN A 345 9.44 5.47 -9.63
C ASN A 345 8.09 5.21 -8.95
N GLU A 346 7.42 6.25 -8.45
CA GLU A 346 6.01 6.16 -8.05
C GLU A 346 5.10 5.81 -9.23
N VAL A 347 5.34 6.37 -10.41
CA VAL A 347 4.58 6.02 -11.62
C VAL A 347 4.82 4.57 -12.02
N THR A 348 6.08 4.12 -12.07
CA THR A 348 6.39 2.75 -12.54
C THR A 348 5.96 1.67 -11.55
N SER A 349 6.05 1.90 -10.22
CA SER A 349 5.52 0.95 -9.23
C SER A 349 3.99 0.84 -9.25
N ARG A 350 3.30 1.83 -9.81
CA ARG A 350 1.85 1.84 -10.01
C ARG A 350 1.45 1.35 -11.42
N GLY A 351 2.37 0.66 -12.12
CA GLY A 351 2.15 0.01 -13.42
C GLY A 351 2.34 0.91 -14.64
N GLY A 352 2.80 2.15 -14.47
CA GLY A 352 3.08 3.05 -15.60
C GLY A 352 4.37 2.71 -16.33
N THR A 353 4.41 2.94 -17.64
CA THR A 353 5.65 2.87 -18.44
C THR A 353 6.56 4.08 -18.17
N SER A 354 7.86 3.98 -18.48
CA SER A 354 8.80 5.10 -18.35
C SER A 354 8.40 6.33 -19.19
N ALA A 355 7.71 6.13 -20.32
CA ALA A 355 7.13 7.22 -21.11
C ALA A 355 5.99 7.93 -20.34
N GLN A 356 5.04 7.16 -19.80
CA GLN A 356 3.99 7.71 -18.92
C GLN A 356 4.58 8.37 -17.66
N ALA A 357 5.72 7.90 -17.16
CA ALA A 357 6.41 8.52 -16.02
C ALA A 357 6.96 9.91 -16.36
N ALA A 358 7.56 10.10 -17.53
CA ALA A 358 7.99 11.42 -18.01
C ALA A 358 6.80 12.35 -18.30
N GLU A 359 5.72 11.86 -18.92
CA GLU A 359 4.49 12.62 -19.16
C GLU A 359 3.81 13.06 -17.84
N ARG A 360 3.74 12.16 -16.85
CA ARG A 360 3.19 12.46 -15.51
C ARG A 360 4.08 13.38 -14.69
N LEU A 361 5.40 13.35 -14.92
CA LEU A 361 6.32 14.30 -14.32
C LEU A 361 6.14 15.72 -14.91
N ASP A 362 5.96 15.87 -16.23
CA ASP A 362 5.57 17.15 -16.84
C ASP A 362 4.22 17.66 -16.28
N LEU A 363 3.24 16.77 -16.09
CA LEU A 363 1.96 17.09 -15.47
C LEU A 363 2.12 17.64 -14.04
N ALA A 364 2.96 16.99 -13.22
CA ALA A 364 3.25 17.40 -11.85
C ALA A 364 4.05 18.72 -11.80
N LEU A 365 5.14 18.83 -12.56
CA LEU A 365 5.96 20.06 -12.66
C LEU A 365 5.15 21.24 -13.21
N SER A 366 4.31 21.02 -14.23
CA SER A 366 3.38 22.04 -14.73
C SER A 366 2.47 22.53 -13.60
N THR A 367 1.84 21.60 -12.88
CA THR A 367 0.93 21.93 -11.77
C THR A 367 1.65 22.67 -10.64
N GLN A 368 2.85 22.24 -10.26
CA GLN A 368 3.72 22.91 -9.29
C GLN A 368 4.02 24.36 -9.69
N TYR A 369 4.38 24.61 -10.97
CA TYR A 369 4.74 25.94 -11.45
C TYR A 369 3.54 26.89 -11.59
N PHE A 370 2.33 26.39 -11.90
CA PHE A 370 1.11 27.19 -11.95
C PHE A 370 0.39 27.35 -10.60
N SER A 371 0.75 26.53 -9.60
CA SER A 371 0.26 26.67 -8.21
C SER A 371 0.88 27.86 -7.48
N ARG A 372 0.26 28.25 -6.36
CA ARG A 372 0.87 29.16 -5.38
C ARG A 372 2.10 28.54 -4.70
N GLY A 373 3.05 29.38 -4.30
CA GLY A 373 4.33 28.97 -3.73
C GLY A 373 5.53 29.20 -4.67
N THR A 374 6.72 28.96 -4.16
CA THR A 374 8.02 28.99 -4.86
C THR A 374 8.41 27.57 -5.27
N PRO A 375 8.49 27.23 -6.57
CA PRO A 375 8.90 25.90 -7.02
C PRO A 375 10.36 25.59 -6.67
N SER A 376 10.60 24.40 -6.13
CA SER A 376 11.89 23.74 -5.97
C SER A 376 11.94 22.46 -6.81
N VAL A 377 13.00 22.25 -7.56
CA VAL A 377 13.23 21.07 -8.41
C VAL A 377 14.54 20.40 -8.01
N TYR A 378 14.56 19.08 -7.86
CA TYR A 378 15.74 18.31 -7.48
C TYR A 378 16.52 17.82 -8.70
N GLN A 379 17.85 17.68 -8.58
CA GLN A 379 18.71 17.36 -9.72
C GLN A 379 18.32 16.09 -10.47
N GLY A 380 18.43 16.12 -11.80
CA GLY A 380 18.06 15.00 -12.68
C GLY A 380 16.56 14.81 -12.87
N THR A 381 15.69 15.50 -12.10
CA THR A 381 14.25 15.51 -12.37
C THR A 381 13.96 16.14 -13.74
N GLU A 382 14.82 17.03 -14.24
CA GLU A 382 14.82 17.58 -15.60
C GLU A 382 15.20 16.58 -16.72
N TYR A 383 15.60 15.35 -16.40
CA TYR A 383 15.65 14.22 -17.36
C TYR A 383 14.88 12.98 -16.89
N ALA A 384 14.00 13.13 -15.89
CA ALA A 384 13.22 12.03 -15.32
C ALA A 384 14.11 10.93 -14.67
N GLN A 385 15.14 11.34 -13.91
CA GLN A 385 16.03 10.44 -13.18
C GLN A 385 15.26 9.50 -12.25
N VAL A 386 15.56 8.19 -12.35
CA VAL A 386 14.99 7.16 -11.49
C VAL A 386 15.72 7.07 -10.15
N GLY A 387 15.00 6.65 -9.11
CA GLY A 387 15.54 6.37 -7.78
C GLY A 387 14.46 5.91 -6.79
N GLU A 388 14.72 4.80 -6.11
CA GLU A 388 13.76 4.12 -5.23
C GLU A 388 13.71 4.70 -3.81
N GLY A 389 14.79 5.33 -3.33
CA GLY A 389 14.88 5.95 -2.00
C GLY A 389 16.32 6.18 -1.57
N ASP A 390 16.55 6.46 -0.29
CA ASP A 390 17.89 6.74 0.25
C ASP A 390 18.90 5.61 -0.10
N PRO A 391 20.10 5.93 -0.62
CA PRO A 391 21.11 4.93 -0.96
C PRO A 391 21.54 4.04 0.24
N TYR A 392 21.23 4.38 1.49
CA TYR A 392 21.40 3.46 2.63
C TYR A 392 20.74 2.09 2.39
N THR A 393 19.56 2.06 1.74
CA THR A 393 18.83 0.82 1.45
C THR A 393 18.96 0.32 0.01
N TYR A 394 19.56 1.08 -0.91
CA TYR A 394 19.60 0.77 -2.35
C TYR A 394 21.03 0.76 -2.94
N PRO A 395 21.36 -0.18 -3.83
CA PRO A 395 22.67 -0.18 -4.50
C PRO A 395 22.80 0.99 -5.50
N THR A 396 24.02 1.28 -5.93
CA THR A 396 24.30 2.24 -7.00
C THR A 396 23.47 1.94 -8.26
N GLY A 397 22.95 2.98 -8.89
CA GLY A 397 21.99 2.91 -9.99
C GLY A 397 20.53 2.69 -9.54
N GLN A 398 20.22 2.74 -8.24
CA GLN A 398 18.86 2.55 -7.71
C GLN A 398 18.47 3.54 -6.59
N GLY A 399 19.42 4.29 -6.01
CA GLY A 399 19.12 5.32 -5.01
C GLY A 399 18.45 6.55 -5.62
N ASN A 400 17.96 7.47 -4.78
CA ASN A 400 17.44 8.77 -5.20
C ASN A 400 18.54 9.86 -5.31
N ARG A 401 19.71 9.63 -4.69
CA ARG A 401 20.92 10.49 -4.68
C ARG A 401 22.03 10.00 -5.63
N GLU A 402 21.65 9.48 -6.79
CA GLU A 402 22.59 9.04 -7.85
C GLU A 402 23.21 10.24 -8.60
N ASP A 403 24.37 10.01 -9.23
CA ASP A 403 25.10 11.04 -9.99
C ASP A 403 24.24 11.67 -11.10
N MET A 404 24.43 12.98 -11.28
CA MET A 404 23.82 13.79 -12.33
C MET A 404 24.41 13.45 -13.72
N ASP A 405 23.64 12.73 -14.55
CA ASP A 405 24.03 12.39 -15.91
C ASP A 405 23.59 13.46 -16.92
N PHE A 406 24.42 14.48 -17.08
CA PHE A 406 24.23 15.55 -18.07
C PHE A 406 24.09 15.05 -19.53
N SER A 407 24.46 13.80 -19.85
CA SER A 407 24.30 13.28 -21.22
C SER A 407 22.83 12.98 -21.58
N LYS A 408 21.98 12.68 -20.57
CA LYS A 408 20.54 12.40 -20.79
C LYS A 408 19.79 13.59 -21.39
N LEU A 409 20.24 14.80 -21.08
CA LEU A 409 19.65 16.07 -21.55
C LEU A 409 19.63 16.16 -23.08
N ALA A 410 20.57 15.52 -23.78
CA ALA A 410 20.58 15.45 -25.25
C ALA A 410 19.46 14.56 -25.85
N THR A 411 18.65 13.90 -25.02
CA THR A 411 17.60 12.96 -25.42
C THR A 411 16.22 13.23 -24.79
N GLY A 412 16.12 14.23 -23.90
CA GLY A 412 14.88 14.65 -23.25
C GLY A 412 14.46 16.06 -23.67
N THR A 413 13.30 16.51 -23.18
CA THR A 413 12.76 17.86 -23.38
C THR A 413 12.21 18.49 -22.09
N LEU A 414 12.41 17.83 -20.94
CA LEU A 414 11.91 18.30 -19.64
C LEU A 414 12.66 19.54 -19.12
N ASP A 415 13.91 19.76 -19.52
CA ASP A 415 14.66 20.98 -19.18
C ASP A 415 14.20 22.21 -20.01
N GLU A 416 13.92 22.03 -21.31
CA GLU A 416 13.23 23.01 -22.15
C GLU A 416 11.83 23.33 -21.59
N ARG A 417 11.10 22.29 -21.12
CA ARG A 417 9.80 22.44 -20.48
C ARG A 417 9.88 23.26 -19.19
N LEU A 418 10.87 23.01 -18.33
CA LEU A 418 11.11 23.79 -17.12
C LEU A 418 11.43 25.27 -17.44
N GLY A 419 12.27 25.54 -18.44
CA GLY A 419 12.54 26.89 -18.93
C GLY A 419 11.26 27.62 -19.38
N THR A 420 10.38 26.90 -20.08
CA THR A 420 9.09 27.42 -20.53
C THR A 420 8.13 27.71 -19.36
N LEU A 421 8.04 26.80 -18.39
CA LEU A 421 7.24 26.98 -17.16
C LEU A 421 7.76 28.15 -16.31
N ALA A 422 9.08 28.31 -16.18
CA ALA A 422 9.71 29.44 -15.49
C ALA A 422 9.42 30.77 -16.21
N GLN A 423 9.50 30.80 -17.55
CA GLN A 423 9.18 31.99 -18.32
C GLN A 423 7.69 32.39 -18.20
N ALA A 424 6.78 31.42 -18.10
CA ALA A 424 5.38 31.70 -17.78
C ALA A 424 5.24 32.38 -16.40
N ARG A 425 5.85 31.83 -15.34
CA ARG A 425 5.84 32.47 -14.00
C ARG A 425 6.38 33.90 -14.02
N ARG A 426 7.48 34.15 -14.74
CA ARG A 426 8.07 35.51 -14.90
C ARG A 426 7.17 36.48 -15.68
N SER A 427 6.31 35.98 -16.58
CA SER A 427 5.47 36.79 -17.45
C SER A 427 4.13 37.19 -16.81
N TYR A 428 3.63 36.39 -15.87
CA TYR A 428 2.32 36.58 -15.23
C TYR A 428 2.48 36.60 -13.70
N THR A 429 2.51 37.79 -13.09
CA THR A 429 2.59 37.97 -11.62
C THR A 429 1.40 37.33 -10.89
N ALA A 430 0.30 37.06 -11.58
CA ALA A 430 -0.77 36.18 -11.08
C ALA A 430 -0.25 34.81 -10.61
N LEU A 431 0.76 34.23 -11.27
CA LEU A 431 1.35 32.94 -10.89
C LEU A 431 2.25 33.03 -9.63
N THR A 432 2.89 34.17 -9.39
CA THR A 432 3.83 34.35 -8.26
C THR A 432 3.19 35.03 -7.04
N ARG A 433 2.13 35.83 -7.21
CA ARG A 433 1.41 36.54 -6.11
C ARG A 433 -0.11 36.38 -6.12
N GLY A 434 -0.71 35.93 -7.22
CA GLY A 434 -2.16 35.86 -7.36
C GLY A 434 -2.80 34.75 -6.55
N ALA A 435 -4.04 34.96 -6.11
CA ALA A 435 -4.80 34.02 -5.30
C ALA A 435 -5.04 32.69 -6.03
N GLN A 436 -4.86 31.57 -5.34
CA GLN A 436 -5.22 30.22 -5.78
C GLN A 436 -6.75 30.05 -5.69
N GLN A 437 -7.43 29.67 -6.78
CA GLN A 437 -8.89 29.74 -6.87
C GLN A 437 -9.52 28.61 -7.72
N GLU A 438 -10.08 27.57 -7.08
CA GLU A 438 -10.54 26.30 -7.66
C GLU A 438 -11.80 26.39 -8.55
N LEU A 439 -11.67 26.51 -9.88
CA LEU A 439 -12.81 26.63 -10.80
C LEU A 439 -13.65 25.34 -10.95
N TRP A 440 -13.02 24.16 -10.87
CA TRP A 440 -13.68 22.86 -11.00
C TRP A 440 -12.81 21.75 -10.43
N ARG A 441 -13.41 20.74 -9.78
CA ARG A 441 -12.72 19.57 -9.19
C ARG A 441 -13.49 18.26 -9.46
N PRO A 442 -12.85 17.08 -9.36
CA PRO A 442 -13.48 15.81 -9.71
C PRO A 442 -14.75 15.50 -8.92
N ASN A 443 -14.75 15.71 -7.60
CA ASN A 443 -15.78 15.17 -6.69
C ASN A 443 -16.02 13.66 -6.90
N GLY A 444 -14.93 12.89 -7.06
CA GLY A 444 -14.96 11.47 -7.44
C GLY A 444 -15.33 11.17 -8.91
N GLY A 445 -15.57 12.18 -9.74
CA GLY A 445 -15.89 12.07 -11.17
C GLY A 445 -14.65 12.07 -12.08
N ALA A 446 -14.73 12.82 -13.19
CA ALA A 446 -13.66 12.89 -14.18
C ALA A 446 -12.32 13.38 -13.57
N PRO A 447 -11.15 12.88 -14.03
CA PRO A 447 -9.83 13.15 -13.43
C PRO A 447 -9.28 14.53 -13.83
N VAL A 448 -10.12 15.56 -13.74
CA VAL A 448 -9.85 16.94 -14.12
C VAL A 448 -9.81 17.84 -12.87
N LEU A 449 -8.85 18.75 -12.81
CA LEU A 449 -8.83 19.84 -11.83
C LEU A 449 -8.60 21.13 -12.61
N SER A 450 -9.34 22.18 -12.27
CA SER A 450 -9.09 23.52 -12.79
C SER A 450 -9.10 24.55 -11.69
N TYR A 451 -8.17 25.49 -11.77
CA TYR A 451 -8.10 26.65 -10.91
C TYR A 451 -7.64 27.86 -11.71
N ARG A 452 -7.99 29.05 -11.25
CA ARG A 452 -7.42 30.31 -11.73
C ARG A 452 -6.42 30.87 -10.73
N ARG A 453 -5.54 31.71 -11.25
CA ARG A 453 -4.62 32.58 -10.53
C ARG A 453 -5.00 34.01 -10.90
N VAL A 454 -5.41 34.79 -9.91
CA VAL A 454 -5.95 36.16 -10.12
C VAL A 454 -5.27 37.17 -9.21
N ILE A 455 -5.09 38.40 -9.70
CA ILE A 455 -4.46 39.49 -8.96
C ILE A 455 -5.09 40.83 -9.34
N SER A 456 -5.25 41.72 -8.37
CA SER A 456 -5.75 43.09 -8.58
C SER A 456 -4.62 44.12 -8.57
N GLY A 457 -4.87 45.32 -9.10
CA GLY A 457 -3.92 46.44 -9.10
C GLY A 457 -2.78 46.36 -10.13
N VAL A 458 -2.35 45.15 -10.52
CA VAL A 458 -1.34 44.93 -11.58
C VAL A 458 -1.94 45.20 -12.96
N LYS A 459 -1.15 45.76 -13.89
CA LYS A 459 -1.59 46.15 -15.24
C LYS A 459 -0.82 45.40 -16.33
N GLY A 460 -1.40 45.33 -17.53
CA GLY A 460 -0.80 44.63 -18.68
C GLY A 460 -0.75 43.11 -18.48
N THR A 461 0.10 42.41 -19.25
CA THR A 461 0.25 40.96 -19.22
C THR A 461 0.51 40.41 -17.81
N ALA A 462 1.36 41.08 -17.03
CA ALA A 462 1.67 40.71 -15.65
C ALA A 462 0.43 40.62 -14.72
N GLY A 463 -0.61 41.40 -15.01
CA GLY A 463 -1.89 41.42 -14.29
C GLY A 463 -3.01 40.62 -14.95
N GLN A 464 -2.75 39.92 -16.07
CA GLN A 464 -3.75 39.03 -16.65
C GLN A 464 -3.92 37.79 -15.77
N PRO A 465 -5.17 37.35 -15.52
CA PRO A 465 -5.42 36.13 -14.79
C PRO A 465 -5.02 34.92 -15.64
N VAL A 466 -4.54 33.85 -15.01
CA VAL A 466 -4.24 32.59 -15.67
C VAL A 466 -5.26 31.56 -15.20
N VAL A 467 -5.92 30.87 -16.14
CA VAL A 467 -6.76 29.71 -15.87
C VAL A 467 -5.96 28.46 -16.22
N PHE A 468 -5.89 27.54 -15.28
CA PHE A 468 -5.19 26.27 -15.44
C PHE A 468 -6.19 25.12 -15.46
N VAL A 469 -5.94 24.11 -16.28
CA VAL A 469 -6.69 22.86 -16.30
C VAL A 469 -5.76 21.65 -16.45
N VAL A 470 -5.94 20.69 -15.55
CA VAL A 470 -5.26 19.39 -15.49
C VAL A 470 -6.19 18.33 -16.08
N ASN A 471 -5.66 17.42 -16.87
CA ASN A 471 -6.26 16.10 -17.09
C ASN A 471 -5.26 15.02 -16.65
N ASN A 472 -5.59 14.31 -15.57
CA ASN A 472 -4.79 13.21 -15.02
C ASN A 472 -5.18 11.83 -15.61
N GLY A 473 -6.21 11.79 -16.46
CA GLY A 473 -6.64 10.61 -17.19
C GLY A 473 -5.69 10.23 -18.33
N ASP A 474 -5.74 8.96 -18.72
CA ASP A 474 -4.97 8.42 -19.85
C ASP A 474 -5.67 8.60 -21.22
N THR A 475 -6.87 9.19 -21.22
CA THR A 475 -7.61 9.63 -22.41
C THR A 475 -7.76 11.16 -22.40
N ALA A 476 -7.97 11.77 -23.58
CA ALA A 476 -8.34 13.18 -23.68
C ALA A 476 -9.77 13.42 -23.14
N VAL A 477 -10.03 14.61 -22.60
CA VAL A 477 -11.33 15.02 -22.05
C VAL A 477 -11.82 16.27 -22.77
N ASP A 478 -12.98 16.19 -23.43
CA ASP A 478 -13.74 17.37 -23.84
C ASP A 478 -14.47 17.95 -22.62
N LEU A 479 -14.11 19.18 -22.26
CA LEU A 479 -14.67 19.90 -21.10
C LEU A 479 -16.17 20.14 -21.24
N SER A 480 -16.72 20.15 -22.45
CA SER A 480 -18.17 20.29 -22.70
C SER A 480 -18.98 19.10 -22.16
N THR A 481 -18.34 17.93 -21.96
CA THR A 481 -18.97 16.72 -21.41
C THR A 481 -19.04 16.71 -19.87
N LEU A 482 -18.36 17.63 -19.20
CA LEU A 482 -18.36 17.72 -17.73
C LEU A 482 -19.72 18.17 -17.19
N SER A 483 -19.98 17.89 -15.92
CA SER A 483 -21.19 18.32 -15.22
C SER A 483 -21.36 19.85 -15.29
N GLY A 484 -22.48 20.29 -15.86
CA GLY A 484 -22.76 21.70 -16.14
C GLY A 484 -22.36 22.19 -17.54
N GLY A 485 -21.70 21.38 -18.36
CA GLY A 485 -21.36 21.68 -19.75
C GLY A 485 -20.25 22.72 -19.92
N GLY A 486 -19.05 22.39 -19.44
CA GLY A 486 -17.88 23.30 -19.38
C GLY A 486 -17.60 23.85 -17.99
N ILE A 487 -16.33 24.22 -17.74
CA ILE A 487 -15.85 24.71 -16.44
C ILE A 487 -16.26 26.18 -16.25
N PRO A 488 -17.01 26.57 -15.19
CA PRO A 488 -17.45 27.95 -14.99
C PRO A 488 -16.28 28.93 -14.85
N LEU A 489 -16.19 29.94 -15.70
CA LEU A 489 -15.09 30.92 -15.68
C LEU A 489 -15.36 32.16 -14.86
N LEU A 490 -16.56 32.33 -14.27
CA LEU A 490 -16.88 33.37 -13.28
C LEU A 490 -16.35 34.78 -13.66
N GLY A 491 -16.59 35.21 -14.90
CA GLY A 491 -16.17 36.52 -15.40
C GLY A 491 -14.64 36.77 -15.43
N THR A 492 -13.80 35.74 -15.43
CA THR A 492 -12.32 35.87 -15.40
C THR A 492 -11.76 36.63 -16.61
N PHE A 493 -12.36 36.48 -17.79
CA PHE A 493 -11.86 37.04 -19.05
C PHE A 493 -12.93 37.91 -19.75
N THR A 494 -12.51 38.90 -20.53
CA THR A 494 -13.39 39.67 -21.44
C THR A 494 -13.45 39.10 -22.87
N SER A 495 -12.65 38.09 -23.18
CA SER A 495 -12.47 37.51 -24.52
C SER A 495 -12.91 36.05 -24.55
N SER A 496 -13.45 35.61 -25.70
CA SER A 496 -13.70 34.19 -25.97
C SER A 496 -12.48 33.45 -26.51
N ALA A 497 -11.61 34.14 -27.25
CA ALA A 497 -10.31 33.62 -27.64
C ALA A 497 -9.32 33.73 -26.46
N LEU A 498 -8.59 32.65 -26.21
CA LEU A 498 -7.61 32.51 -25.14
C LEU A 498 -6.21 32.26 -25.72
N THR A 499 -5.17 32.39 -24.90
CA THR A 499 -3.77 32.12 -25.27
C THR A 499 -3.15 31.15 -24.27
N GLU A 500 -2.61 30.03 -24.74
CA GLU A 500 -1.85 29.08 -23.89
C GLU A 500 -0.45 29.66 -23.61
N ILE A 501 -0.06 29.75 -22.34
CA ILE A 501 1.09 30.55 -21.90
C ILE A 501 2.43 29.81 -21.94
N THR A 502 2.44 28.55 -22.40
CA THR A 502 3.64 27.73 -22.61
C THR A 502 3.80 27.24 -24.05
N GLY A 503 3.01 27.77 -24.98
CA GLY A 503 3.07 27.38 -26.40
C GLY A 503 2.55 25.96 -26.69
N ARG A 504 1.84 25.31 -25.75
CA ARG A 504 1.12 24.07 -26.07
C ARG A 504 -0.03 24.38 -27.03
N SER A 505 -0.27 23.49 -27.99
CA SER A 505 -1.46 23.54 -28.82
C SER A 505 -2.71 23.41 -27.96
N SER A 506 -3.72 24.25 -28.21
CA SER A 506 -4.95 24.30 -27.42
C SER A 506 -6.11 24.82 -28.28
N ASP A 507 -7.27 24.16 -28.15
CA ASP A 507 -8.57 24.58 -28.69
C ASP A 507 -9.44 25.29 -27.62
N LEU A 508 -8.89 25.51 -26.42
CA LEU A 508 -9.62 26.01 -25.26
C LEU A 508 -10.14 27.44 -25.50
N SER A 509 -11.44 27.63 -25.26
CA SER A 509 -12.14 28.89 -25.51
C SER A 509 -13.25 29.15 -24.48
N VAL A 510 -13.75 30.38 -24.42
CA VAL A 510 -14.91 30.73 -23.59
C VAL A 510 -16.20 30.64 -24.40
N SER A 511 -17.12 29.77 -23.98
CA SER A 511 -18.48 29.68 -24.50
C SER A 511 -19.47 29.72 -23.34
N GLY A 512 -20.51 30.57 -23.43
CA GLY A 512 -21.53 30.69 -22.37
C GLY A 512 -20.99 31.03 -20.97
N GLY A 513 -19.84 31.72 -20.87
CA GLY A 513 -19.18 32.02 -19.59
C GLY A 513 -18.40 30.84 -18.98
N LYS A 514 -18.14 29.78 -19.76
CA LYS A 514 -17.43 28.56 -19.35
C LYS A 514 -16.25 28.26 -20.26
N LEU A 515 -15.23 27.59 -19.73
CA LEU A 515 -14.13 27.03 -20.49
C LEU A 515 -14.61 25.73 -21.16
N VAL A 516 -14.44 25.66 -22.48
CA VAL A 516 -14.76 24.50 -23.33
C VAL A 516 -13.61 24.21 -24.29
N GLY A 517 -13.57 22.99 -24.84
CA GLY A 517 -12.46 22.47 -25.65
C GLY A 517 -11.87 21.20 -25.03
N THR A 518 -10.77 20.72 -25.60
CA THR A 518 -10.19 19.41 -25.35
C THR A 518 -8.89 19.52 -24.55
N VAL A 519 -8.83 18.85 -23.39
CA VAL A 519 -7.58 18.68 -22.64
C VAL A 519 -7.00 17.29 -22.95
N PRO A 520 -5.81 17.18 -23.57
CA PRO A 520 -5.21 15.89 -23.90
C PRO A 520 -4.95 15.02 -22.66
N ALA A 521 -4.70 13.71 -22.88
CA ALA A 521 -4.32 12.78 -21.81
C ALA A 521 -3.07 13.25 -21.07
N ARG A 522 -3.00 13.00 -19.75
CA ARG A 522 -1.84 13.31 -18.87
C ARG A 522 -1.29 14.74 -19.05
N THR A 523 -2.14 15.70 -19.43
CA THR A 523 -1.71 17.03 -19.88
C THR A 523 -2.28 18.14 -19.01
N ALA A 524 -1.49 19.20 -18.89
CA ALA A 524 -1.79 20.43 -18.17
C ALA A 524 -1.75 21.61 -19.16
N LEU A 525 -2.80 22.41 -19.20
CA LEU A 525 -2.91 23.60 -20.06
C LEU A 525 -3.14 24.85 -19.19
N ALA A 526 -2.36 25.90 -19.43
CA ALA A 526 -2.48 27.19 -18.74
C ALA A 526 -2.83 28.28 -19.76
N VAL A 527 -4.02 28.85 -19.66
CA VAL A 527 -4.58 29.79 -20.63
C VAL A 527 -4.88 31.15 -20.02
N THR A 528 -4.73 32.22 -20.80
CA THR A 528 -4.96 33.60 -20.37
C THR A 528 -5.67 34.43 -21.44
N ALA A 529 -6.20 35.57 -21.01
CA ALA A 529 -6.81 36.63 -21.82
C ALA A 529 -6.96 37.90 -20.95
N PRO A 530 -7.33 39.06 -21.53
CA PRO A 530 -7.58 40.29 -20.76
C PRO A 530 -8.61 40.10 -19.63
N ALA A 531 -8.31 40.67 -18.47
CA ALA A 531 -9.04 40.47 -17.22
C ALA A 531 -10.48 41.01 -17.28
N GLY A 532 -11.46 40.15 -16.96
CA GLY A 532 -12.87 40.50 -16.83
C GLY A 532 -13.28 40.96 -15.42
N SER A 533 -14.57 41.30 -15.25
CA SER A 533 -15.12 41.81 -13.99
C SER A 533 -14.93 40.87 -12.79
N GLY A 534 -14.94 39.56 -13.02
CA GLY A 534 -14.78 38.54 -11.99
C GLY A 534 -13.32 38.26 -11.62
N ALA A 535 -12.34 38.90 -12.26
CA ALA A 535 -10.91 38.73 -11.95
C ALA A 535 -10.47 39.42 -10.63
N SER A 536 -11.33 40.27 -10.03
CA SER A 536 -10.98 41.08 -8.86
C SER A 536 -11.75 40.77 -7.57
N GLY A 537 -12.88 40.04 -7.62
CA GLY A 537 -13.65 39.57 -6.45
C GLY A 537 -14.27 40.68 -5.60
N THR A 538 -15.56 41.00 -5.82
CA THR A 538 -16.22 42.19 -5.24
C THR A 538 -17.49 41.85 -4.46
N VAL A 539 -17.93 42.79 -3.60
CA VAL A 539 -19.14 42.68 -2.77
C VAL A 539 -20.25 43.57 -3.37
N ASN A 540 -21.43 43.01 -3.56
CA ASN A 540 -22.65 43.66 -4.04
C ASN A 540 -23.71 43.73 -2.90
N PRO A 541 -23.88 44.90 -2.24
CA PRO A 541 -24.78 45.06 -1.11
C PRO A 541 -26.28 45.14 -1.47
N ALA A 542 -26.65 44.97 -2.75
CA ALA A 542 -28.04 44.95 -3.20
C ALA A 542 -28.65 43.54 -3.25
N LEU A 543 -27.83 42.49 -3.06
CA LEU A 543 -28.30 41.10 -3.04
C LEU A 543 -28.95 40.72 -1.70
N PRO A 544 -29.98 39.86 -1.70
CA PRO A 544 -30.62 39.38 -0.47
C PRO A 544 -29.71 38.41 0.30
N GLU A 545 -29.84 38.39 1.62
CA GLU A 545 -29.09 37.48 2.49
C GLU A 545 -29.76 36.10 2.63
N VAL A 546 -28.95 35.09 2.93
CA VAL A 546 -29.41 33.70 3.09
C VAL A 546 -30.26 33.54 4.36
N THR A 547 -31.38 32.82 4.25
CA THR A 547 -32.35 32.62 5.35
C THR A 547 -32.38 31.17 5.84
N ASN A 548 -32.78 30.98 7.10
CA ASN A 548 -32.84 29.68 7.78
C ASN A 548 -31.50 28.89 7.75
N LEU A 549 -30.37 29.60 7.80
CA LEU A 549 -29.04 28.99 7.83
C LEU A 549 -28.83 28.20 9.14
N ALA A 550 -28.56 26.90 9.03
CA ALA A 550 -28.28 25.99 10.12
C ALA A 550 -27.02 25.16 9.84
N ALA A 551 -26.47 24.53 10.89
CA ALA A 551 -25.26 23.72 10.82
C ALA A 551 -25.36 22.47 11.72
N THR A 552 -25.09 21.30 11.15
CA THR A 552 -25.00 20.02 11.86
C THR A 552 -23.54 19.58 11.89
N PRO A 553 -22.88 19.46 13.06
CA PRO A 553 -21.50 19.00 13.14
C PRO A 553 -21.35 17.48 12.99
N GLY A 554 -20.22 17.03 12.45
CA GLY A 554 -19.81 15.62 12.33
C GLY A 554 -18.32 15.44 12.69
N ASP A 555 -17.70 14.38 12.18
CA ASP A 555 -16.24 14.18 12.26
C ASP A 555 -15.52 14.93 11.14
N SER A 556 -14.69 15.89 11.52
CA SER A 556 -13.87 16.72 10.63
C SER A 556 -14.68 17.45 9.53
N ALA A 557 -15.98 17.60 9.76
CA ALA A 557 -16.98 18.02 8.79
C ALA A 557 -18.20 18.68 9.47
N VAL A 558 -18.90 19.55 8.74
CA VAL A 558 -20.15 20.21 9.17
C VAL A 558 -21.10 20.29 7.97
N ASN A 559 -22.31 19.76 8.08
CA ASN A 559 -23.35 19.93 7.06
C ASN A 559 -24.15 21.21 7.32
N LEU A 560 -24.06 22.16 6.40
CA LEU A 560 -24.83 23.39 6.39
C LEU A 560 -26.14 23.19 5.60
N THR A 561 -27.21 23.84 6.04
CA THR A 561 -28.50 23.92 5.33
C THR A 561 -29.07 25.32 5.37
N TRP A 562 -29.84 25.72 4.36
CA TRP A 562 -30.53 27.00 4.28
C TRP A 562 -31.75 26.95 3.35
N THR A 563 -32.58 27.99 3.35
CA THR A 563 -33.68 28.14 2.39
C THR A 563 -33.17 28.85 1.11
N PRO A 564 -33.35 28.24 -0.08
CA PRO A 564 -33.00 28.89 -1.34
C PRO A 564 -33.73 30.21 -1.56
N SER A 565 -33.02 31.21 -2.10
CA SER A 565 -33.59 32.47 -2.55
C SER A 565 -34.50 32.27 -3.76
N ALA A 566 -35.58 33.05 -3.82
CA ALA A 566 -36.46 33.17 -4.99
C ALA A 566 -36.16 34.45 -5.81
N ASP A 567 -35.13 35.22 -5.44
CA ASP A 567 -34.74 36.45 -6.12
C ASP A 567 -33.96 36.17 -7.41
N ALA A 568 -34.42 36.72 -8.53
CA ALA A 568 -33.82 36.53 -9.85
C ALA A 568 -32.42 37.17 -10.03
N ALA A 569 -31.98 38.03 -9.10
CA ALA A 569 -30.61 38.55 -9.09
C ALA A 569 -29.57 37.54 -8.56
N VAL A 570 -30.02 36.51 -7.81
CA VAL A 570 -29.13 35.49 -7.22
C VAL A 570 -28.83 34.39 -8.25
N SER A 571 -27.57 34.30 -8.68
CA SER A 571 -27.06 33.19 -9.50
C SER A 571 -26.72 31.96 -8.65
N GLY A 572 -26.33 32.18 -7.38
CA GLY A 572 -25.88 31.11 -6.50
C GLY A 572 -25.43 31.56 -5.11
N TYR A 573 -24.70 30.68 -4.42
CA TYR A 573 -24.19 30.90 -3.05
C TYR A 573 -22.69 30.64 -2.93
N ARG A 574 -22.03 31.41 -2.07
CA ARG A 574 -20.66 31.12 -1.60
C ARG A 574 -20.66 30.96 -0.08
N ILE A 575 -19.80 30.06 0.39
CA ILE A 575 -19.73 29.64 1.79
C ILE A 575 -18.31 29.88 2.25
N TYR A 576 -18.19 30.63 3.33
CA TYR A 576 -16.96 30.91 4.03
C TYR A 576 -16.91 30.16 5.36
N ALA A 577 -15.72 29.96 5.91
CA ALA A 577 -15.50 29.42 7.24
C ALA A 577 -14.32 30.12 7.95
N LYS A 578 -14.48 30.33 9.24
CA LYS A 578 -13.48 30.85 10.18
C LYS A 578 -13.41 29.91 11.38
N THR A 579 -12.27 29.23 11.54
CA THR A 579 -12.03 28.33 12.68
C THR A 579 -11.36 29.10 13.81
N GLY A 580 -11.96 29.09 15.01
CA GLY A 580 -11.51 29.86 16.16
C GLY A 580 -11.36 31.37 15.87
N THR A 581 -10.22 31.94 16.26
CA THR A 581 -9.89 33.35 16.04
C THR A 581 -9.33 33.66 14.64
N GLY A 582 -9.09 32.64 13.80
CA GLY A 582 -8.32 32.71 12.55
C GLY A 582 -8.90 33.58 11.43
N ALA A 583 -8.26 33.54 10.26
CA ALA A 583 -8.80 34.18 9.05
C ALA A 583 -10.09 33.47 8.58
N GLU A 584 -10.86 34.15 7.74
CA GLU A 584 -12.02 33.57 7.06
C GLU A 584 -11.59 33.07 5.66
N ARG A 585 -11.82 31.79 5.36
CA ARG A 585 -11.53 31.15 4.07
C ARG A 585 -12.80 30.80 3.31
N LEU A 586 -12.75 30.81 1.98
CA LEU A 586 -13.84 30.32 1.13
C LEU A 586 -13.81 28.78 1.06
N LEU A 587 -14.97 28.13 1.08
CA LEU A 587 -15.12 26.67 1.04
C LEU A 587 -15.61 26.14 -0.31
N ASN A 588 -16.55 26.81 -0.96
CA ASN A 588 -16.93 26.53 -2.35
C ASN A 588 -16.53 27.70 -3.24
N PHE A 589 -15.74 27.44 -4.26
CA PHE A 589 -15.19 28.51 -5.08
C PHE A 589 -16.15 28.98 -6.19
N ALA A 590 -16.61 28.02 -7.01
CA ALA A 590 -17.75 28.24 -7.90
C ALA A 590 -19.02 28.41 -7.05
N PRO A 591 -19.87 29.42 -7.31
CA PRO A 591 -21.13 29.56 -6.60
C PRO A 591 -22.00 28.32 -6.75
N LEU A 592 -22.52 27.80 -5.63
CA LEU A 592 -23.52 26.73 -5.63
C LEU A 592 -24.77 27.24 -6.35
N PRO A 593 -25.46 26.46 -7.21
CA PRO A 593 -26.64 26.93 -7.94
C PRO A 593 -27.69 27.57 -7.01
N ALA A 594 -28.41 28.59 -7.49
CA ALA A 594 -29.45 29.28 -6.73
C ALA A 594 -30.52 28.36 -6.10
N THR A 595 -30.73 27.16 -6.66
CA THR A 595 -31.64 26.13 -6.14
C THR A 595 -31.07 25.27 -5.00
N GLN A 596 -29.76 25.35 -4.72
CA GLN A 596 -29.11 24.52 -3.70
C GLN A 596 -29.41 25.04 -2.29
N SER A 597 -29.75 24.11 -1.39
CA SER A 597 -30.22 24.35 -0.01
C SER A 597 -29.31 23.75 1.08
N ALA A 598 -28.20 23.11 0.69
CA ALA A 598 -27.30 22.42 1.61
C ALA A 598 -25.87 22.32 1.07
N TYR A 599 -24.89 22.25 1.96
CA TYR A 599 -23.48 22.00 1.62
C TYR A 599 -22.73 21.36 2.78
N LEU A 600 -21.97 20.31 2.47
CA LEU A 600 -21.17 19.58 3.45
C LEU A 600 -19.74 20.12 3.46
N ALA A 601 -19.43 20.99 4.42
CA ALA A 601 -18.07 21.42 4.69
C ALA A 601 -17.24 20.24 5.22
N ARG A 602 -16.04 20.04 4.66
CA ARG A 602 -15.07 19.01 5.05
C ARG A 602 -13.72 19.64 5.37
N GLY A 603 -12.85 18.92 6.07
CA GLY A 603 -11.54 19.42 6.46
C GLY A 603 -11.65 20.63 7.41
N VAL A 604 -12.53 20.52 8.41
CA VAL A 604 -12.65 21.48 9.51
C VAL A 604 -12.14 20.83 10.80
N THR A 605 -11.37 21.57 11.59
CA THR A 605 -10.66 21.05 12.76
C THR A 605 -11.63 20.59 13.84
N ASN A 606 -11.58 19.30 14.20
CA ASN A 606 -12.33 18.74 15.32
C ASN A 606 -12.04 19.50 16.63
N ASP A 607 -13.07 19.59 17.46
CA ASP A 607 -13.08 20.17 18.81
C ASP A 607 -12.75 21.67 18.88
N VAL A 608 -12.67 22.34 17.70
CA VAL A 608 -12.52 23.79 17.56
C VAL A 608 -13.76 24.39 16.88
N ALA A 609 -14.40 25.34 17.56
CA ALA A 609 -15.57 26.04 17.04
C ALA A 609 -15.25 26.72 15.69
N THR A 610 -16.05 26.42 14.67
CA THR A 610 -15.92 27.00 13.33
C THR A 610 -17.20 27.76 12.97
N THR A 611 -17.04 29.03 12.64
CA THR A 611 -18.13 29.90 12.17
C THR A 611 -18.15 29.89 10.65
N PHE A 612 -19.28 29.53 10.07
CA PHE A 612 -19.54 29.54 8.64
C PHE A 612 -20.34 30.78 8.27
N ARG A 613 -20.10 31.37 7.10
CA ARG A 613 -20.85 32.53 6.56
C ARG A 613 -21.27 32.23 5.13
N VAL A 614 -22.57 32.26 4.83
CA VAL A 614 -23.11 32.01 3.49
C VAL A 614 -23.62 33.30 2.88
N VAL A 615 -23.05 33.68 1.73
CA VAL A 615 -23.47 34.81 0.89
C VAL A 615 -24.30 34.30 -0.29
N THR A 616 -25.16 35.16 -0.82
CA THR A 616 -25.65 35.02 -2.20
C THR A 616 -24.64 35.65 -3.17
N VAL A 617 -24.71 35.26 -4.44
CA VAL A 617 -23.81 35.71 -5.51
C VAL A 617 -24.63 36.06 -6.74
N ASP A 618 -24.26 37.12 -7.47
CA ASP A 618 -24.90 37.49 -8.75
C ASP A 618 -24.23 36.86 -9.98
N ALA A 619 -24.74 37.17 -11.18
CA ALA A 619 -24.20 36.65 -12.45
C ALA A 619 -22.81 37.23 -12.83
N SER A 620 -22.35 38.30 -12.17
CA SER A 620 -21.00 38.85 -12.33
C SER A 620 -19.97 38.23 -11.38
N GLY A 621 -20.44 37.46 -10.38
CA GLY A 621 -19.63 36.82 -9.36
C GLY A 621 -19.40 37.66 -8.10
N ALA A 622 -20.18 38.73 -7.91
CA ALA A 622 -20.14 39.59 -6.73
C ALA A 622 -21.17 39.18 -5.66
N GLU A 623 -20.89 39.50 -4.40
CA GLU A 623 -21.46 38.79 -3.23
C GLU A 623 -22.26 39.65 -2.25
N SER A 624 -23.25 39.08 -1.56
CA SER A 624 -23.90 39.73 -0.40
C SER A 624 -22.97 39.80 0.82
N ARG A 625 -23.42 40.36 1.97
CA ARG A 625 -22.61 40.41 3.20
C ARG A 625 -22.54 39.04 3.88
N GLY A 626 -23.59 38.26 3.77
CA GLY A 626 -23.71 36.89 4.24
C GLY A 626 -24.35 36.75 5.62
N ALA A 627 -25.09 35.65 5.80
CA ALA A 627 -25.58 35.19 7.10
C ALA A 627 -24.60 34.17 7.70
N SER A 628 -24.48 34.11 9.04
CA SER A 628 -23.50 33.24 9.70
C SER A 628 -24.09 32.28 10.73
N VAL A 629 -23.45 31.12 10.90
CA VAL A 629 -23.78 30.08 11.89
C VAL A 629 -22.48 29.45 12.42
N THR A 630 -22.46 28.99 13.68
CA THR A 630 -21.26 28.37 14.29
C THR A 630 -21.55 26.94 14.72
N ALA A 631 -20.60 26.03 14.47
CA ALA A 631 -20.66 24.65 14.91
C ALA A 631 -19.27 24.14 15.34
N THR A 632 -19.24 23.18 16.27
CA THR A 632 -18.01 22.49 16.71
C THR A 632 -18.05 21.05 16.19
N PRO A 633 -17.31 20.71 15.11
CA PRO A 633 -17.11 19.32 14.70
C PRO A 633 -16.30 18.57 15.77
N SER A 634 -16.36 17.25 15.79
CA SER A 634 -15.67 16.39 16.77
C SER A 634 -15.69 14.94 16.29
N ALA A 635 -14.63 14.18 16.58
CA ALA A 635 -14.60 12.75 16.31
C ALA A 635 -15.68 11.97 17.10
N SER A 636 -16.21 12.55 18.18
CA SER A 636 -17.32 12.01 18.96
C SER A 636 -18.71 12.24 18.34
N ASN A 637 -18.84 13.06 17.29
CA ASN A 637 -20.10 13.23 16.56
C ASN A 637 -20.35 12.01 15.66
N THR A 638 -21.06 11.01 16.17
CA THR A 638 -21.39 9.78 15.45
C THR A 638 -22.86 9.68 15.07
N ALA A 639 -23.18 8.76 14.16
CA ALA A 639 -24.55 8.32 13.90
C ALA A 639 -24.62 6.78 13.82
N LYS A 640 -25.73 6.22 14.31
CA LYS A 640 -26.02 4.78 14.27
C LYS A 640 -26.40 4.36 12.85
N VAL A 641 -25.48 3.69 12.16
CA VAL A 641 -25.70 3.15 10.81
C VAL A 641 -26.13 1.69 10.88
N THR A 642 -27.22 1.35 10.21
CA THR A 642 -27.67 -0.04 10.05
C THR A 642 -27.17 -0.61 8.73
N PHE A 643 -26.19 -1.51 8.79
CA PHE A 643 -25.76 -2.29 7.62
C PHE A 643 -26.60 -3.56 7.54
N THR A 644 -27.20 -3.78 6.37
CA THR A 644 -27.93 -5.00 6.01
C THR A 644 -27.24 -5.65 4.83
N VAL A 645 -27.08 -6.97 4.85
CA VAL A 645 -26.51 -7.72 3.74
C VAL A 645 -27.26 -9.02 3.48
N ASP A 646 -27.55 -9.28 2.21
CA ASP A 646 -28.09 -10.54 1.73
C ASP A 646 -26.93 -11.50 1.42
N ALA A 647 -26.79 -12.54 2.24
CA ALA A 647 -25.80 -13.59 2.10
C ALA A 647 -26.45 -14.95 1.80
N ARG A 648 -27.66 -14.97 1.20
CA ARG A 648 -28.38 -16.22 0.89
C ARG A 648 -27.59 -17.18 0.02
N SER A 649 -26.69 -16.69 -0.84
CA SER A 649 -25.75 -17.47 -1.64
C SER A 649 -24.75 -18.27 -0.80
N GLN A 650 -24.45 -17.84 0.43
CA GLN A 650 -23.49 -18.48 1.33
C GLN A 650 -24.14 -19.41 2.36
N GLY A 651 -25.49 -19.40 2.47
CA GLY A 651 -26.24 -20.23 3.42
C GLY A 651 -26.09 -19.81 4.88
N ASN A 652 -25.82 -20.75 5.78
CA ASN A 652 -25.87 -20.53 7.23
C ASN A 652 -24.48 -20.56 7.90
N GLY A 653 -23.87 -19.39 8.02
CA GLY A 653 -22.68 -19.15 8.83
C GLY A 653 -22.63 -17.68 9.28
N PRO A 654 -21.96 -17.37 10.40
CA PRO A 654 -21.88 -16.00 10.91
C PRO A 654 -21.21 -15.07 9.89
N ILE A 655 -21.92 -14.01 9.50
CA ILE A 655 -21.38 -12.94 8.67
C ILE A 655 -20.82 -11.83 9.57
N GLU A 656 -19.70 -11.25 9.16
CA GLU A 656 -19.07 -10.10 9.79
C GLU A 656 -18.82 -8.97 8.79
N LEU A 657 -18.90 -7.73 9.25
CA LEU A 657 -18.49 -6.54 8.51
C LEU A 657 -17.10 -6.13 9.00
N ARG A 658 -16.14 -6.02 8.08
CA ARG A 658 -14.78 -5.55 8.35
C ARG A 658 -14.60 -4.14 7.79
N ARG A 659 -14.25 -3.20 8.66
CA ARG A 659 -13.89 -1.80 8.35
C ARG A 659 -12.37 -1.63 8.39
N PHE A 660 -11.82 -0.76 7.53
CA PHE A 660 -10.37 -0.55 7.44
C PHE A 660 -9.91 0.91 7.20
N ASP A 661 -10.82 1.88 7.06
CA ASP A 661 -10.48 3.32 6.95
C ASP A 661 -9.94 3.99 8.23
N THR A 662 -9.49 3.19 9.21
CA THR A 662 -8.99 3.62 10.52
C THR A 662 -7.51 3.29 10.75
N GLY A 663 -6.77 2.85 9.72
CA GLY A 663 -5.37 2.40 9.86
C GLY A 663 -5.21 1.06 10.59
N SER A 664 -6.31 0.36 10.85
CA SER A 664 -6.37 -0.96 11.47
C SER A 664 -7.68 -1.65 11.09
N GLN A 665 -7.72 -2.98 11.12
CA GLN A 665 -8.92 -3.73 10.72
C GLN A 665 -9.86 -3.90 11.92
N VAL A 666 -11.02 -3.26 11.87
CA VAL A 666 -12.08 -3.40 12.90
C VAL A 666 -13.16 -4.33 12.37
N VAL A 667 -13.54 -5.33 13.17
CA VAL A 667 -14.52 -6.36 12.79
C VAL A 667 -15.77 -6.23 13.65
N TYR A 668 -16.93 -6.19 13.00
CA TYR A 668 -18.24 -6.09 13.62
C TYR A 668 -19.06 -7.35 13.30
N PRO A 669 -19.48 -8.15 14.29
CA PRO A 669 -20.36 -9.27 14.04
C PRO A 669 -21.73 -8.79 13.54
N MET A 670 -22.36 -9.58 12.66
CA MET A 670 -23.73 -9.34 12.21
C MET A 670 -24.69 -10.37 12.83
N THR A 671 -25.92 -9.96 13.07
CA THR A 671 -27.01 -10.81 13.55
C THR A 671 -27.95 -11.12 12.39
N GLN A 672 -28.34 -12.38 12.21
CA GLN A 672 -29.34 -12.72 11.19
C GLN A 672 -30.71 -12.14 11.58
N GLY A 673 -31.31 -11.36 10.68
CA GLY A 673 -32.61 -10.70 10.88
C GLY A 673 -33.77 -11.39 10.15
N ALA A 674 -33.46 -12.06 9.03
CA ALA A 674 -34.33 -12.97 8.29
C ALA A 674 -33.45 -14.03 7.59
N ARG A 675 -34.02 -15.08 7.01
CA ARG A 675 -33.26 -16.19 6.38
C ARG A 675 -32.21 -15.67 5.37
N GLY A 676 -30.93 -15.81 5.72
CA GLY A 676 -29.78 -15.32 4.95
C GLY A 676 -29.60 -13.80 4.89
N ILE A 677 -30.47 -13.01 5.52
CA ILE A 677 -30.34 -11.55 5.63
C ILE A 677 -29.72 -11.20 6.98
N TRP A 678 -28.51 -10.68 6.95
CA TRP A 678 -27.71 -10.32 8.13
C TRP A 678 -27.72 -8.81 8.34
N LYS A 679 -27.74 -8.36 9.59
CA LYS A 679 -27.73 -6.94 9.97
C LYS A 679 -26.76 -6.65 11.11
N THR A 680 -26.15 -5.47 11.11
CA THR A 680 -25.44 -4.94 12.28
C THR A 680 -25.67 -3.43 12.40
N GLN A 681 -25.56 -2.90 13.61
CA GLN A 681 -25.68 -1.48 13.89
C GLN A 681 -24.38 -0.96 14.48
N ILE A 682 -23.80 0.05 13.83
CA ILE A 682 -22.48 0.59 14.17
C ILE A 682 -22.62 2.10 14.33
N ASP A 683 -22.20 2.63 15.48
CA ASP A 683 -22.03 4.07 15.67
C ASP A 683 -20.76 4.52 14.92
N LEU A 684 -20.93 5.22 13.81
CA LEU A 684 -19.85 5.65 12.91
C LEU A 684 -19.69 7.17 12.87
N PRO A 685 -18.49 7.71 12.60
CA PRO A 685 -18.26 9.15 12.58
C PRO A 685 -19.09 9.85 11.50
N LEU A 686 -19.87 10.85 11.88
CA LEU A 686 -20.89 11.46 11.02
C LEU A 686 -20.24 12.25 9.86
N PHE A 687 -20.82 12.12 8.66
CA PHE A 687 -20.34 12.65 7.38
C PHE A 687 -19.04 12.04 6.82
N ARG A 688 -18.38 11.14 7.54
CA ARG A 688 -17.20 10.40 7.06
C ARG A 688 -17.60 9.38 5.97
N GLU A 689 -16.72 9.15 5.00
CA GLU A 689 -16.79 7.95 4.15
C GLU A 689 -16.08 6.80 4.88
N VAL A 690 -16.76 5.66 5.05
CA VAL A 690 -16.16 4.44 5.58
C VAL A 690 -15.92 3.44 4.46
N LYS A 691 -14.78 2.74 4.52
CA LYS A 691 -14.42 1.66 3.60
C LYS A 691 -14.50 0.31 4.32
N PHE A 692 -15.20 -0.63 3.71
CA PHE A 692 -15.52 -1.91 4.33
C PHE A 692 -15.65 -3.05 3.31
N LYS A 693 -15.60 -4.28 3.84
CA LYS A 693 -15.93 -5.53 3.13
C LYS A 693 -16.72 -6.45 4.06
N PHE A 694 -17.55 -7.32 3.49
CA PHE A 694 -18.19 -8.42 4.23
C PHE A 694 -17.29 -9.67 4.23
N GLY A 695 -17.55 -10.58 5.16
CA GLY A 695 -16.83 -11.85 5.26
C GLY A 695 -17.52 -12.88 6.16
N SER A 696 -16.97 -14.09 6.19
CA SER A 696 -17.35 -15.13 7.15
C SER A 696 -16.14 -15.95 7.63
N LYS A 697 -16.18 -16.33 8.90
CA LYS A 697 -15.13 -17.09 9.60
C LYS A 697 -15.65 -18.26 10.44
N GLY A 698 -16.95 -18.57 10.36
CA GLY A 698 -17.53 -19.65 11.15
C GLY A 698 -17.14 -21.03 10.62
N ASN A 699 -16.86 -21.97 11.52
CA ASN A 699 -16.77 -23.39 11.19
C ASN A 699 -18.11 -23.83 10.59
N GLY A 700 -18.12 -24.04 9.27
CA GLY A 700 -19.33 -24.30 8.48
C GLY A 700 -19.46 -23.43 7.22
N ALA A 701 -18.81 -22.26 7.16
CA ALA A 701 -18.79 -21.43 5.94
C ALA A 701 -17.82 -22.02 4.90
N LYS A 702 -18.36 -22.54 3.78
CA LYS A 702 -17.55 -23.14 2.69
C LYS A 702 -16.69 -22.10 1.94
N ASN A 703 -17.15 -20.85 1.83
CA ASN A 703 -16.32 -19.68 1.53
C ASN A 703 -15.94 -18.98 2.85
N SER A 704 -14.91 -19.48 3.54
CA SER A 704 -14.29 -18.74 4.65
C SER A 704 -13.33 -17.69 4.09
N GLY A 705 -13.47 -16.44 4.53
CA GLY A 705 -12.73 -15.30 3.96
C GLY A 705 -13.53 -13.99 3.94
N TYR A 706 -13.06 -13.06 3.11
CA TYR A 706 -13.69 -11.76 2.80
C TYR A 706 -13.79 -11.59 1.28
N GLU A 707 -14.60 -10.62 0.84
CA GLU A 707 -14.73 -10.21 -0.57
C GLU A 707 -13.37 -10.07 -1.27
N GLY A 708 -13.14 -10.88 -2.31
CA GLY A 708 -11.80 -11.26 -2.79
C GLY A 708 -11.06 -10.27 -3.69
N ASP A 709 -9.89 -10.71 -4.19
CA ASP A 709 -8.99 -9.94 -5.05
C ASP A 709 -9.57 -9.74 -6.45
N GLY A 710 -10.09 -8.52 -6.70
CA GLY A 710 -10.80 -8.15 -7.92
C GLY A 710 -12.13 -7.44 -7.61
N GLN A 711 -12.73 -7.72 -6.45
CA GLN A 711 -13.80 -6.92 -5.88
C GLN A 711 -13.22 -5.72 -5.11
N GLY A 712 -13.41 -4.51 -5.64
CA GLY A 712 -12.99 -3.27 -4.99
C GLY A 712 -13.74 -2.98 -3.68
N ASP A 713 -13.15 -2.15 -2.83
CA ASP A 713 -13.67 -1.85 -1.49
C ASP A 713 -15.05 -1.18 -1.52
N ARG A 714 -15.98 -1.66 -0.68
CA ARG A 714 -17.29 -1.03 -0.53
C ARG A 714 -17.15 0.29 0.23
N ALA A 715 -17.96 1.26 -0.17
CA ALA A 715 -17.97 2.60 0.39
C ALA A 715 -19.36 3.00 0.88
N TYR A 716 -19.42 3.74 1.98
CA TYR A 716 -20.66 4.35 2.48
C TYR A 716 -20.35 5.68 3.19
N VAL A 717 -21.18 6.70 2.96
CA VAL A 717 -21.04 8.02 3.60
C VAL A 717 -22.06 8.14 4.74
N VAL A 718 -21.57 8.26 5.97
CA VAL A 718 -22.39 8.34 7.18
C VAL A 718 -23.25 9.61 7.19
N GLY A 719 -24.51 9.52 7.61
CA GLY A 719 -25.47 10.62 7.52
C GLY A 719 -26.30 10.66 6.24
N THR A 720 -26.11 9.69 5.32
CA THR A 720 -26.88 9.57 4.07
C THR A 720 -27.91 8.45 4.14
N ASN A 721 -28.92 8.47 3.26
CA ASN A 721 -29.89 7.38 3.05
C ASN A 721 -30.55 6.86 4.34
N GLY A 722 -30.91 7.77 5.26
CA GLY A 722 -31.55 7.42 6.53
C GLY A 722 -30.66 6.64 7.51
N ASN A 723 -29.33 6.70 7.36
CA ASN A 723 -28.35 5.89 8.10
C ASN A 723 -28.53 4.38 7.88
N ALA A 724 -28.89 3.97 6.66
CA ALA A 724 -28.99 2.57 6.26
C ALA A 724 -28.08 2.26 5.05
N TYR A 725 -27.50 1.06 5.06
CA TYR A 725 -26.86 0.43 3.91
C TYR A 725 -27.50 -0.94 3.65
N SER A 726 -27.70 -1.29 2.37
CA SER A 726 -28.16 -2.60 1.93
C SER A 726 -27.34 -3.07 0.72
N GLY A 727 -26.96 -4.34 0.68
CA GLY A 727 -26.29 -4.97 -0.47
C GLY A 727 -26.34 -6.50 -0.41
N THR A 728 -25.73 -7.17 -1.38
CA THR A 728 -25.46 -8.62 -1.34
C THR A 728 -24.02 -8.90 -0.88
N TYR A 729 -23.75 -10.08 -0.32
CA TYR A 729 -22.40 -10.60 -0.07
C TYR A 729 -22.16 -11.78 -1.02
N ASP A 730 -21.45 -11.50 -2.10
CA ASP A 730 -21.12 -12.47 -3.15
C ASP A 730 -19.61 -12.54 -3.32
N PHE A 731 -19.04 -13.74 -3.23
CA PHE A 731 -17.63 -14.01 -3.42
C PHE A 731 -17.35 -14.23 -4.92
N ILE A 732 -16.20 -13.76 -5.45
CA ILE A 732 -15.65 -13.94 -6.84
C ILE A 732 -16.01 -12.86 -7.87
N ASP A 733 -15.12 -12.70 -8.86
CA ASP A 733 -15.01 -11.66 -9.89
C ASP A 733 -16.01 -11.75 -11.06
N VAL A 734 -17.09 -12.52 -10.89
CA VAL A 734 -18.16 -12.65 -11.89
C VAL A 734 -19.50 -12.52 -11.17
N PRO A 735 -20.43 -11.68 -11.64
CA PRO A 735 -21.74 -11.52 -11.02
C PRO A 735 -22.49 -12.85 -10.85
N ALA A 736 -23.15 -13.01 -9.70
CA ALA A 736 -24.01 -14.17 -9.45
C ALA A 736 -25.15 -14.26 -10.49
N PRO A 737 -25.58 -15.47 -10.88
CA PRO A 737 -26.73 -15.64 -11.78
C PRO A 737 -28.00 -14.96 -11.25
N SER A 738 -28.77 -14.28 -12.10
CA SER A 738 -29.99 -13.56 -11.68
C SER A 738 -31.20 -14.47 -11.36
N THR A 739 -31.01 -15.79 -11.38
CA THR A 739 -32.04 -16.83 -11.21
C THR A 739 -31.63 -17.82 -10.13
N VAL A 740 -32.61 -18.27 -9.34
CA VAL A 740 -32.40 -19.16 -8.18
C VAL A 740 -33.19 -20.46 -8.28
N ILE A 741 -32.63 -21.51 -7.70
CA ILE A 741 -33.31 -22.76 -7.35
C ILE A 741 -33.40 -22.85 -5.83
N GLU A 742 -34.60 -23.09 -5.30
CA GLU A 742 -34.84 -23.24 -3.86
C GLU A 742 -35.43 -24.60 -3.52
N GLY A 743 -35.09 -25.13 -2.35
CA GLY A 743 -35.63 -26.40 -1.86
C GLY A 743 -35.24 -26.66 -0.40
N LYS A 744 -35.31 -27.93 -0.01
CA LYS A 744 -34.92 -28.45 1.31
C LYS A 744 -33.98 -29.64 1.21
N VAL A 745 -33.24 -29.92 2.29
CA VAL A 745 -32.51 -31.18 2.51
C VAL A 745 -32.93 -31.74 3.87
N THR A 746 -33.37 -33.00 3.89
CA THR A 746 -33.73 -33.72 5.12
C THR A 746 -32.93 -35.02 5.25
N GLY A 747 -32.85 -35.55 6.46
CA GLY A 747 -32.17 -36.81 6.82
C GLY A 747 -32.99 -37.55 7.86
N GLY A 748 -33.38 -38.79 7.57
CA GLY A 748 -34.35 -39.53 8.38
C GLY A 748 -35.69 -38.79 8.58
N GLY A 749 -36.06 -37.89 7.67
CA GLY A 749 -37.24 -37.02 7.76
C GLY A 749 -37.03 -35.70 8.53
N ASN A 750 -35.92 -35.54 9.25
CA ASN A 750 -35.60 -34.30 9.98
C ASN A 750 -34.83 -33.31 9.09
N PRO A 751 -34.91 -31.98 9.30
CA PRO A 751 -34.12 -31.03 8.52
C PRO A 751 -32.62 -31.18 8.75
N LEU A 752 -31.81 -31.13 7.69
CA LEU A 752 -30.35 -31.11 7.78
C LEU A 752 -29.83 -29.69 7.56
N ALA A 753 -29.37 -29.05 8.63
CA ALA A 753 -28.70 -27.75 8.61
C ALA A 753 -27.23 -27.91 8.22
N GLY A 754 -26.67 -26.96 7.46
CA GLY A 754 -25.28 -27.03 6.97
C GLY A 754 -25.04 -28.05 5.85
N ALA A 755 -26.07 -28.73 5.36
CA ALA A 755 -26.00 -29.57 4.17
C ALA A 755 -25.65 -28.71 2.95
N LEU A 756 -24.71 -29.19 2.14
CA LEU A 756 -24.21 -28.52 0.94
C LEU A 756 -25.02 -28.96 -0.28
N VAL A 757 -25.51 -28.00 -1.08
CA VAL A 757 -26.16 -28.24 -2.38
C VAL A 757 -25.38 -27.54 -3.49
N GLU A 758 -25.04 -28.26 -4.55
CA GLU A 758 -24.16 -27.81 -5.65
C GLU A 758 -24.81 -28.07 -7.02
N ALA A 759 -24.69 -27.15 -7.99
CA ALA A 759 -25.06 -27.40 -9.38
C ALA A 759 -23.83 -27.90 -10.16
N THR A 760 -23.73 -29.22 -10.38
CA THR A 760 -22.57 -29.88 -10.99
C THR A 760 -22.42 -29.62 -12.49
N THR A 761 -23.47 -29.08 -13.12
CA THR A 761 -23.50 -28.62 -14.53
C THR A 761 -23.03 -27.17 -14.72
N ALA A 762 -22.75 -26.44 -13.64
CA ALA A 762 -22.33 -25.04 -13.67
C ALA A 762 -20.92 -24.86 -13.07
N ASN A 763 -20.39 -23.64 -13.08
CA ASN A 763 -19.05 -23.36 -12.52
C ASN A 763 -19.02 -23.73 -11.01
N PRO A 764 -18.19 -24.71 -10.58
CA PRO A 764 -18.20 -25.19 -9.19
C PRO A 764 -17.77 -24.14 -8.16
N LYS A 765 -17.10 -23.07 -8.60
CA LYS A 765 -16.75 -21.94 -7.72
C LYS A 765 -17.94 -21.05 -7.34
N GLN A 766 -19.04 -21.07 -8.10
CA GLN A 766 -20.08 -20.02 -8.08
C GLN A 766 -21.51 -20.54 -7.86
N ASN A 767 -21.73 -21.86 -7.95
CA ASN A 767 -23.08 -22.44 -8.00
C ASN A 767 -23.25 -23.51 -6.92
N TYR A 768 -23.15 -23.08 -5.66
CA TYR A 768 -23.51 -23.89 -4.50
C TYR A 768 -24.21 -23.03 -3.43
N ALA A 769 -24.89 -23.69 -2.48
CA ALA A 769 -25.46 -23.08 -1.28
C ALA A 769 -25.39 -24.06 -0.11
N LEU A 770 -25.32 -23.55 1.12
CA LEU A 770 -25.48 -24.34 2.35
C LEU A 770 -26.91 -24.20 2.88
N THR A 771 -27.44 -25.23 3.53
CA THR A 771 -28.78 -25.16 4.11
C THR A 771 -28.85 -24.33 5.40
N PHE A 772 -30.00 -23.68 5.57
CA PHE A 772 -30.41 -22.99 6.79
C PHE A 772 -30.82 -23.99 7.89
N SER A 773 -31.04 -23.49 9.10
CA SER A 773 -31.38 -24.32 10.28
C SER A 773 -32.70 -25.10 10.16
N ASP A 774 -33.57 -24.72 9.23
CA ASP A 774 -34.81 -25.42 8.87
C ASP A 774 -34.63 -26.40 7.68
N GLY A 775 -33.38 -26.69 7.30
CA GLY A 775 -33.01 -27.54 6.17
C GLY A 775 -33.26 -26.94 4.80
N THR A 776 -33.77 -25.71 4.69
CA THR A 776 -33.98 -25.06 3.38
C THR A 776 -32.67 -24.59 2.74
N TYR A 777 -32.64 -24.39 1.42
CA TYR A 777 -31.53 -23.72 0.71
C TYR A 777 -32.04 -22.78 -0.38
N THR A 778 -31.18 -21.84 -0.80
CA THR A 778 -31.38 -20.92 -1.92
C THR A 778 -30.11 -20.91 -2.77
N LEU A 779 -30.15 -21.56 -3.94
CA LEU A 779 -29.00 -21.77 -4.83
C LEU A 779 -29.11 -20.85 -6.05
N PHE A 780 -28.14 -19.97 -6.25
CA PHE A 780 -28.04 -19.18 -7.49
C PHE A 780 -27.46 -20.07 -8.60
N ALA A 781 -28.12 -20.11 -9.77
CA ALA A 781 -27.73 -20.96 -10.89
C ALA A 781 -28.20 -20.41 -12.25
N PRO A 782 -27.45 -20.61 -13.35
CA PRO A 782 -27.84 -20.16 -14.69
C PRO A 782 -29.19 -20.72 -15.12
N ALA A 783 -29.99 -19.88 -15.80
CA ALA A 783 -31.30 -20.26 -16.32
C ALA A 783 -31.23 -21.50 -17.23
N GLY A 784 -32.21 -22.40 -17.12
CA GLY A 784 -32.24 -23.69 -17.81
C GLY A 784 -31.95 -24.88 -16.91
N ALA A 785 -31.78 -26.06 -17.50
CA ALA A 785 -31.63 -27.33 -16.78
C ALA A 785 -30.29 -27.41 -16.03
N GLN A 786 -30.34 -27.87 -14.78
CA GLN A 786 -29.19 -28.05 -13.90
C GLN A 786 -29.23 -29.44 -13.24
N THR A 787 -28.08 -30.08 -13.10
CA THR A 787 -27.91 -31.25 -12.23
C THR A 787 -27.46 -30.77 -10.86
N LEU A 788 -28.26 -31.06 -9.83
CA LEU A 788 -27.98 -30.70 -8.45
C LEU A 788 -27.48 -31.91 -7.67
N ARG A 789 -26.55 -31.67 -6.74
CA ARG A 789 -26.03 -32.65 -5.76
C ARG A 789 -26.22 -32.07 -4.36
N ALA A 790 -26.76 -32.84 -3.43
CA ALA A 790 -26.82 -32.50 -2.01
C ALA A 790 -26.01 -33.50 -1.17
N SER A 791 -25.32 -33.02 -0.14
CA SER A 791 -24.50 -33.83 0.77
C SER A 791 -24.46 -33.23 2.18
N ALA A 792 -24.41 -34.07 3.22
CA ALA A 792 -24.30 -33.66 4.62
C ALA A 792 -23.53 -34.71 5.43
N ASP A 793 -22.90 -34.31 6.53
CA ASP A 793 -22.14 -35.23 7.37
C ASP A 793 -23.03 -36.35 7.96
N GLY A 794 -22.49 -37.56 8.00
CA GLY A 794 -23.22 -38.76 8.43
C GLY A 794 -24.36 -39.18 7.49
N HIS A 795 -24.47 -38.61 6.30
CA HIS A 795 -25.54 -38.90 5.33
C HIS A 795 -25.01 -39.11 3.91
N ASP A 796 -25.66 -40.00 3.17
CA ASP A 796 -25.31 -40.27 1.77
C ASP A 796 -25.71 -39.11 0.85
N ALA A 797 -24.79 -38.75 -0.05
CA ALA A 797 -25.02 -37.68 -1.00
C ALA A 797 -26.01 -38.13 -2.10
N ALA A 798 -26.98 -37.26 -2.42
CA ALA A 798 -28.00 -37.53 -3.44
C ALA A 798 -27.89 -36.54 -4.61
N THR A 799 -28.34 -36.94 -5.80
CA THR A 799 -28.38 -36.09 -7.00
C THR A 799 -29.76 -36.05 -7.63
N ARG A 800 -30.12 -34.93 -8.25
CA ARG A 800 -31.38 -34.75 -9.00
C ARG A 800 -31.26 -33.69 -10.08
N SER A 801 -32.12 -33.73 -11.09
CA SER A 801 -32.31 -32.61 -12.01
C SER A 801 -33.25 -31.55 -11.42
N ALA A 802 -33.03 -30.30 -11.80
CA ALA A 802 -33.88 -29.14 -11.57
C ALA A 802 -33.73 -28.15 -12.75
N THR A 803 -34.61 -27.15 -12.86
CA THR A 803 -34.52 -26.11 -13.91
C THR A 803 -34.53 -24.73 -13.27
N SER A 804 -33.47 -23.93 -13.46
CA SER A 804 -33.44 -22.57 -12.91
C SER A 804 -34.31 -21.61 -13.75
N PRO A 805 -35.19 -20.79 -13.16
CA PRO A 805 -35.54 -20.74 -11.73
C PRO A 805 -36.62 -21.77 -11.32
N GLN A 806 -36.50 -22.34 -10.10
CA GLN A 806 -37.46 -23.32 -9.56
C GLN A 806 -37.53 -23.27 -8.02
N THR A 807 -38.69 -23.59 -7.46
CA THR A 807 -38.87 -23.85 -6.01
C THR A 807 -39.27 -25.31 -5.76
N GLY A 808 -38.98 -25.84 -4.57
CA GLY A 808 -39.29 -27.23 -4.20
C GLY A 808 -38.32 -28.27 -4.78
N ALA A 809 -37.07 -27.88 -5.04
CA ALA A 809 -36.01 -28.77 -5.49
C ALA A 809 -35.42 -29.61 -4.33
N ASP A 810 -36.31 -30.28 -3.58
CA ASP A 810 -36.00 -30.92 -2.30
C ASP A 810 -35.19 -32.22 -2.45
N PHE A 811 -34.46 -32.57 -1.39
CA PHE A 811 -33.67 -33.78 -1.21
C PHE A 811 -34.02 -34.45 0.12
N ALA A 812 -33.99 -35.78 0.14
CA ALA A 812 -33.94 -36.58 1.36
C ALA A 812 -32.69 -37.48 1.28
N LEU A 813 -31.79 -37.34 2.25
CA LEU A 813 -30.55 -38.09 2.34
C LEU A 813 -30.71 -39.27 3.30
N SER A 814 -30.15 -40.43 2.95
CA SER A 814 -30.05 -41.58 3.86
C SER A 814 -29.01 -41.32 4.94
N ALA A 815 -29.23 -41.77 6.17
CA ALA A 815 -28.21 -41.73 7.22
C ALA A 815 -27.24 -42.93 7.07
N GLN A 816 -25.95 -42.69 7.21
CA GLN A 816 -24.90 -43.69 7.00
C GLN A 816 -24.77 -44.66 8.18
N THR A 817 -24.78 -45.96 7.90
CA THR A 817 -24.69 -47.04 8.89
C THR A 817 -23.29 -47.65 8.90
N GLY A 818 -22.58 -47.56 10.03
CA GLY A 818 -21.25 -48.15 10.22
C GLY A 818 -20.46 -47.39 11.28
N THR A 819 -19.57 -48.06 12.01
CA THR A 819 -18.77 -47.41 13.06
C THR A 819 -17.51 -46.79 12.46
N VAL A 820 -17.35 -45.46 12.57
CA VAL A 820 -16.08 -44.80 12.21
C VAL A 820 -15.10 -44.98 13.37
N VAL A 821 -13.93 -45.55 13.09
CA VAL A 821 -12.87 -45.80 14.08
C VAL A 821 -11.60 -45.16 13.59
N GLY A 822 -11.30 -43.94 14.07
CA GLY A 822 -10.19 -43.13 13.58
C GLY A 822 -10.34 -42.80 12.08
N LYS A 823 -9.42 -43.30 11.24
CA LYS A 823 -9.38 -43.00 9.79
C LYS A 823 -10.58 -43.51 8.98
N TYR A 824 -11.06 -44.72 9.26
CA TYR A 824 -11.97 -45.45 8.37
C TYR A 824 -13.31 -45.76 9.04
N ARG A 825 -14.36 -45.88 8.21
CA ARG A 825 -15.59 -46.58 8.58
C ARG A 825 -15.32 -48.09 8.52
N ILE A 826 -15.76 -48.80 9.54
CA ILE A 826 -15.68 -50.26 9.62
C ILE A 826 -17.12 -50.76 9.45
N ASP A 827 -17.48 -51.10 8.22
CA ASP A 827 -18.83 -51.57 7.83
C ASP A 827 -18.84 -52.69 6.76
N GLY A 828 -17.68 -53.03 6.20
CA GLY A 828 -17.47 -54.05 5.19
C GLY A 828 -17.68 -53.57 3.75
N GLN A 829 -17.48 -52.28 3.48
CA GLN A 829 -17.44 -51.69 2.14
C GLN A 829 -16.18 -50.85 1.92
N LEU A 830 -15.25 -51.33 1.08
CA LEU A 830 -13.97 -50.68 0.73
C LEU A 830 -14.11 -49.32 -0.04
N GLY A 831 -15.25 -48.65 0.02
CA GLY A 831 -15.53 -47.40 -0.70
C GLY A 831 -14.88 -46.16 -0.09
N ASP A 832 -14.63 -46.14 1.22
CA ASP A 832 -13.92 -45.05 1.91
C ASP A 832 -12.40 -45.29 2.01
N TRP A 833 -11.93 -46.50 1.69
CA TRP A 833 -10.52 -46.93 1.58
C TRP A 833 -9.80 -46.31 0.37
N THR A 834 -9.85 -44.99 0.29
CA THR A 834 -9.44 -44.17 -0.87
C THR A 834 -7.93 -44.03 -1.06
N ALA A 835 -7.13 -44.14 0.01
CA ALA A 835 -5.67 -44.00 -0.05
C ALA A 835 -4.89 -44.78 1.07
N PRO A 836 -5.15 -46.08 1.30
CA PRO A 836 -4.39 -46.86 2.29
C PRO A 836 -2.93 -47.07 1.85
N LYS A 837 -2.02 -47.19 2.84
CA LYS A 837 -0.56 -47.33 2.64
C LYS A 837 -0.17 -48.57 1.83
N VAL A 838 -0.91 -49.66 2.02
CA VAL A 838 -0.82 -50.88 1.22
C VAL A 838 -2.18 -51.09 0.55
N ASN A 839 -2.16 -51.33 -0.75
CA ASN A 839 -3.32 -51.74 -1.54
C ASN A 839 -2.83 -52.74 -2.60
N VAL A 840 -3.06 -54.03 -2.36
CA VAL A 840 -2.68 -55.11 -3.27
C VAL A 840 -3.90 -55.89 -3.73
N GLN A 841 -3.83 -56.40 -4.95
CA GLN A 841 -4.82 -57.30 -5.54
C GLN A 841 -4.11 -58.55 -6.06
N SER A 842 -4.76 -59.71 -5.97
CA SER A 842 -4.19 -60.93 -6.55
C SER A 842 -4.19 -60.81 -8.08
N PRO A 843 -3.05 -61.03 -8.77
CA PRO A 843 -2.98 -60.93 -10.23
C PRO A 843 -3.66 -62.10 -10.97
N ALA A 844 -4.05 -63.17 -10.27
CA ALA A 844 -4.71 -64.34 -10.84
C ALA A 844 -5.56 -65.09 -9.80
N ALA A 845 -6.37 -66.06 -10.26
CA ALA A 845 -7.00 -67.03 -9.36
C ALA A 845 -5.93 -67.96 -8.75
N GLY A 846 -5.99 -68.15 -7.43
CA GLY A 846 -5.03 -68.96 -6.69
C GLY A 846 -5.04 -70.45 -7.06
N GLY A 847 -3.92 -71.14 -6.83
CA GLY A 847 -3.67 -72.54 -7.22
C GLY A 847 -4.57 -73.60 -6.56
N PHE A 848 -5.56 -73.20 -5.77
CA PHE A 848 -6.52 -74.07 -5.08
C PHE A 848 -7.95 -73.96 -5.60
N GLY A 849 -8.17 -73.19 -6.67
CA GLY A 849 -9.43 -73.09 -7.40
C GLY A 849 -10.05 -71.70 -7.38
N ALA A 850 -11.13 -71.54 -8.16
CA ALA A 850 -11.80 -70.25 -8.32
C ALA A 850 -12.37 -69.72 -7.00
N ASP A 851 -12.89 -70.59 -6.14
CA ASP A 851 -13.61 -70.24 -4.91
C ASP A 851 -12.73 -70.33 -3.64
N ASN A 852 -11.41 -70.44 -3.79
CA ASN A 852 -10.43 -70.52 -2.70
C ASN A 852 -9.18 -69.68 -3.03
N ASN A 853 -9.33 -68.36 -3.02
CA ASN A 853 -8.27 -67.39 -3.30
C ASN A 853 -8.51 -66.05 -2.60
N TRP A 854 -7.50 -65.19 -2.58
CA TRP A 854 -7.66 -63.79 -2.23
C TRP A 854 -7.96 -62.95 -3.47
N LEU A 855 -8.66 -61.84 -3.26
CA LEU A 855 -8.93 -60.84 -4.30
C LEU A 855 -8.19 -59.55 -3.99
N THR A 856 -8.35 -58.98 -2.77
CA THR A 856 -7.65 -57.77 -2.33
C THR A 856 -7.19 -57.85 -0.88
N LEU A 857 -6.11 -57.13 -0.56
CA LEU A 857 -5.73 -56.79 0.81
C LEU A 857 -5.23 -55.34 0.86
N GLN A 858 -5.81 -54.58 1.76
CA GLN A 858 -5.52 -53.19 2.04
C GLN A 858 -5.11 -53.05 3.51
N ALA A 859 -4.13 -52.19 3.77
CA ALA A 859 -3.70 -51.90 5.13
C ALA A 859 -3.16 -50.48 5.26
N ASP A 860 -3.40 -49.89 6.43
CA ASP A 860 -2.94 -48.55 6.80
C ASP A 860 -2.77 -48.48 8.32
N SER A 861 -2.13 -47.41 8.81
CA SER A 861 -1.86 -47.19 10.22
C SER A 861 -1.98 -45.71 10.58
N ASP A 862 -2.43 -45.45 11.80
CA ASP A 862 -2.22 -44.18 12.48
C ASP A 862 -1.58 -44.40 13.87
N ALA A 863 -1.53 -43.35 14.70
CA ALA A 863 -0.90 -43.41 16.02
C ALA A 863 -1.58 -44.38 17.00
N GLN A 864 -2.85 -44.72 16.78
CA GLN A 864 -3.69 -45.52 17.68
C GLN A 864 -4.06 -46.89 17.10
N TYR A 865 -4.27 -47.00 15.79
CA TYR A 865 -4.78 -48.21 15.15
C TYR A 865 -3.90 -48.73 13.99
N LEU A 866 -3.88 -50.05 13.88
CA LEU A 866 -3.67 -50.77 12.63
C LEU A 866 -5.03 -50.97 11.95
N TYR A 867 -5.10 -50.66 10.67
CA TYR A 867 -6.25 -50.90 9.80
C TYR A 867 -5.95 -52.02 8.83
N LEU A 868 -6.83 -53.01 8.75
CA LEU A 868 -6.77 -54.10 7.77
C LEU A 868 -8.14 -54.24 7.10
N ALA A 869 -8.16 -54.33 5.77
CA ALA A 869 -9.36 -54.66 5.02
C ALA A 869 -9.05 -55.55 3.84
N TYR A 870 -9.88 -56.56 3.59
CA TYR A 870 -9.56 -57.58 2.59
C TYR A 870 -10.80 -58.24 1.99
N THR A 871 -10.69 -58.61 0.71
CA THR A 871 -11.70 -59.40 -0.01
C THR A 871 -11.11 -60.71 -0.48
N TYR A 872 -11.89 -61.79 -0.38
CA TYR A 872 -11.45 -63.14 -0.67
C TYR A 872 -12.62 -64.04 -1.07
N ARG A 873 -12.30 -65.18 -1.67
CA ARG A 873 -13.22 -66.26 -2.01
C ARG A 873 -12.81 -67.50 -1.23
N VAL A 874 -13.72 -68.05 -0.42
CA VAL A 874 -13.50 -69.25 0.41
C VAL A 874 -14.73 -70.14 0.39
N GLY A 875 -14.53 -71.44 0.18
CA GLY A 875 -15.56 -72.46 0.37
C GLY A 875 -15.03 -73.65 1.16
N GLY A 876 -15.39 -73.75 2.44
CA GLY A 876 -14.99 -74.84 3.35
C GLY A 876 -13.57 -74.70 3.91
N ASN A 877 -13.04 -73.47 3.96
CA ASN A 877 -11.62 -73.18 4.24
C ASN A 877 -11.46 -71.89 5.08
N SER A 878 -10.22 -71.47 5.34
CA SER A 878 -9.89 -70.35 6.22
C SER A 878 -9.12 -69.24 5.50
N ALA A 879 -9.42 -67.98 5.80
CA ALA A 879 -8.58 -66.83 5.43
C ALA A 879 -7.75 -66.40 6.65
N ILE A 880 -6.43 -66.24 6.48
CA ILE A 880 -5.52 -65.85 7.56
C ILE A 880 -4.56 -64.73 7.09
N VAL A 881 -4.44 -63.67 7.92
CA VAL A 881 -3.46 -62.58 7.76
C VAL A 881 -2.50 -62.63 8.95
N TYR A 882 -1.20 -62.84 8.71
CA TYR A 882 -0.15 -62.83 9.73
C TYR A 882 0.53 -61.46 9.83
N LEU A 883 0.92 -61.09 11.05
CA LEU A 883 1.47 -59.78 11.42
C LEU A 883 2.81 -59.96 12.15
N ASP A 884 3.85 -59.35 11.59
CA ASP A 884 5.19 -59.16 12.15
C ASP A 884 5.27 -57.69 12.61
N THR A 885 5.30 -57.49 13.92
CA THR A 885 5.11 -56.21 14.61
C THR A 885 6.30 -55.83 15.51
N ARG A 886 7.18 -56.79 15.79
CA ARG A 886 8.34 -56.72 16.69
C ARG A 886 9.44 -57.67 16.21
N ALA A 887 10.67 -57.40 16.63
CA ALA A 887 11.76 -58.35 16.43
C ALA A 887 11.60 -59.60 17.33
N GLY A 888 11.58 -60.80 16.74
CA GLY A 888 11.66 -62.07 17.47
C GLY A 888 10.35 -62.86 17.61
N GLY A 889 9.34 -62.60 16.78
CA GLY A 889 8.13 -63.41 16.71
C GLY A 889 8.36 -64.86 16.24
N ALA A 890 7.30 -65.66 16.17
CA ALA A 890 7.36 -67.07 15.76
C ALA A 890 7.87 -67.22 14.32
N THR A 891 8.95 -67.98 14.12
CA THR A 891 9.60 -68.10 12.79
C THR A 891 8.87 -69.07 11.86
N LYS A 892 7.89 -69.81 12.39
CA LYS A 892 7.05 -70.79 11.71
C LYS A 892 5.68 -70.83 12.38
N THR A 893 4.69 -71.42 11.72
CA THR A 893 3.34 -71.62 12.29
C THR A 893 3.01 -73.09 12.55
N ASP A 894 4.00 -73.99 12.49
CA ASP A 894 3.77 -75.43 12.42
C ASP A 894 3.24 -76.07 13.73
N GLY A 895 3.12 -75.29 14.81
CA GLY A 895 2.57 -75.74 16.09
C GLY A 895 1.41 -74.91 16.67
N LEU A 896 0.86 -73.91 15.98
CA LEU A 896 -0.15 -73.01 16.56
C LEU A 896 -1.47 -73.75 16.89
N ASP A 897 -1.65 -74.16 18.15
CA ASP A 897 -2.59 -75.23 18.58
C ASP A 897 -4.08 -75.08 18.19
N ALA A 898 -4.54 -73.87 17.83
CA ALA A 898 -5.92 -73.64 17.37
C ALA A 898 -6.12 -73.83 15.86
N TRP A 899 -5.05 -73.79 15.05
CA TRP A 899 -5.09 -73.74 13.57
C TRP A 899 -3.94 -74.56 12.98
N ALA A 900 -3.95 -75.88 13.21
CA ALA A 900 -2.84 -76.79 12.90
C ALA A 900 -2.56 -76.97 11.38
N LYS A 901 -1.88 -75.99 10.77
CA LYS A 901 -1.47 -75.97 9.34
C LYS A 901 -0.03 -75.45 9.21
N LEU A 902 0.74 -76.06 8.30
CA LEU A 902 2.18 -75.85 8.20
C LEU A 902 2.54 -74.67 7.28
N ALA A 903 3.02 -73.56 7.84
CA ALA A 903 3.71 -72.52 7.10
C ALA A 903 5.09 -72.19 7.70
N THR A 904 5.98 -71.75 6.81
CA THR A 904 7.33 -71.30 7.13
C THR A 904 7.58 -69.95 6.46
N PHE A 905 8.25 -69.03 7.16
CA PHE A 905 8.56 -67.71 6.62
C PHE A 905 10.02 -67.62 6.17
N SER A 906 10.27 -66.92 5.07
CA SER A 906 11.60 -66.64 4.55
C SER A 906 11.64 -65.22 3.97
N GLY A 907 12.85 -64.64 3.84
CA GLY A 907 13.03 -63.34 3.19
C GLY A 907 12.49 -62.14 4.00
N GLY A 908 13.21 -61.74 5.05
CA GLY A 908 13.11 -60.41 5.65
C GLY A 908 11.96 -60.17 6.64
N MET A 909 11.01 -61.09 6.79
CA MET A 909 10.09 -61.11 7.95
C MET A 909 10.85 -61.52 9.22
N GLY A 910 10.61 -60.84 10.35
CA GLY A 910 11.27 -61.07 11.64
C GLY A 910 10.70 -62.23 12.47
N GLY A 911 9.56 -62.78 12.04
CA GLY A 911 8.72 -63.75 12.77
C GLY A 911 7.33 -63.16 13.04
N VAL A 912 6.36 -64.00 13.37
CA VAL A 912 4.95 -63.60 13.58
C VAL A 912 4.67 -63.34 15.06
N ASP A 913 4.13 -62.17 15.39
CA ASP A 913 3.64 -61.84 16.75
C ASP A 913 2.12 -61.99 16.89
N ALA A 914 1.38 -61.86 15.79
CA ALA A 914 -0.09 -61.91 15.79
C ALA A 914 -0.64 -62.37 14.45
N PHE A 915 -1.90 -62.83 14.43
CA PHE A 915 -2.62 -63.09 13.18
C PHE A 915 -4.13 -62.89 13.35
N VAL A 916 -4.77 -62.54 12.24
CA VAL A 916 -6.23 -62.58 12.09
C VAL A 916 -6.57 -63.87 11.35
N ALA A 917 -7.51 -64.66 11.87
CA ALA A 917 -8.04 -65.86 11.20
C ALA A 917 -9.57 -65.82 11.10
N ARG A 918 -10.12 -66.36 10.01
CA ARG A 918 -11.57 -66.47 9.76
C ARG A 918 -11.89 -67.73 8.96
N TYR A 919 -12.78 -68.57 9.45
CA TYR A 919 -13.23 -69.80 8.76
C TYR A 919 -14.66 -69.62 8.22
N ASP A 920 -14.86 -69.89 6.93
CA ASP A 920 -16.11 -69.64 6.20
C ASP A 920 -16.76 -68.27 6.58
N ASN A 921 -17.99 -68.29 7.12
CA ASN A 921 -18.78 -67.11 7.53
C ASN A 921 -18.57 -66.68 8.99
N GLN A 922 -17.68 -67.31 9.77
CA GLN A 922 -17.47 -66.95 11.18
C GLN A 922 -16.98 -65.49 11.33
N ASN A 923 -16.94 -64.93 12.54
CA ASN A 923 -16.32 -63.62 12.75
C ASN A 923 -14.78 -63.72 12.69
N PRO A 924 -14.05 -62.67 12.25
CA PRO A 924 -12.59 -62.66 12.28
C PRO A 924 -12.06 -62.63 13.72
N GLU A 925 -11.21 -63.60 14.06
CA GLU A 925 -10.52 -63.71 15.34
C GLU A 925 -9.11 -63.11 15.24
N LEU A 926 -8.80 -62.10 16.06
CA LEU A 926 -7.42 -61.66 16.28
C LEU A 926 -6.77 -62.52 17.38
N ARG A 927 -5.60 -63.08 17.09
CA ARG A 927 -4.82 -63.93 18.00
C ARG A 927 -3.39 -63.44 18.13
N LEU A 928 -2.87 -63.41 19.36
CA LEU A 928 -1.46 -63.14 19.63
C LEU A 928 -0.66 -64.45 19.70
N VAL A 929 0.58 -64.39 19.26
CA VAL A 929 1.54 -65.51 19.23
C VAL A 929 2.61 -65.25 20.27
N THR A 930 2.91 -66.25 21.10
CA THR A 930 3.92 -66.15 22.17
C THR A 930 5.04 -67.19 22.03
N SER A 931 4.86 -68.19 21.17
CA SER A 931 5.87 -69.11 20.66
C SER A 931 5.37 -69.75 19.36
N ASP A 932 6.20 -70.55 18.69
CA ASP A 932 5.80 -71.39 17.54
C ASP A 932 4.64 -72.37 17.87
N THR A 933 4.24 -72.52 19.15
CA THR A 933 3.11 -73.37 19.61
C THR A 933 1.97 -72.62 20.32
N VAL A 934 2.24 -71.56 21.08
CA VAL A 934 1.27 -70.97 22.02
C VAL A 934 0.66 -69.68 21.46
N THR A 935 -0.68 -69.64 21.42
CA THR A 935 -1.46 -68.47 21.00
C THR A 935 -2.53 -68.10 22.04
N SER A 936 -2.92 -66.83 22.09
CA SER A 936 -4.05 -66.33 22.88
C SER A 936 -5.04 -65.57 21.99
N LEU A 937 -6.34 -65.74 22.25
CA LEU A 937 -7.41 -65.04 21.55
C LEU A 937 -7.63 -63.65 22.18
N VAL A 938 -7.60 -62.60 21.36
CA VAL A 938 -7.96 -61.24 21.78
C VAL A 938 -9.48 -61.14 21.88
N SER A 939 -9.99 -60.41 22.88
CA SER A 939 -11.43 -60.22 23.05
C SER A 939 -12.04 -59.48 21.85
N SER A 940 -13.15 -59.98 21.32
CA SER A 940 -13.84 -59.40 20.15
C SER A 940 -14.47 -58.03 20.41
N GLY A 941 -14.47 -57.54 21.65
CA GLY A 941 -14.83 -56.17 22.00
C GLY A 941 -13.63 -55.21 22.14
N ALA A 942 -12.39 -55.70 21.98
CA ALA A 942 -11.17 -54.90 22.12
C ALA A 942 -10.68 -54.30 20.79
N TYR A 943 -11.04 -54.92 19.66
CA TYR A 943 -10.87 -54.39 18.31
C TYR A 943 -12.25 -54.22 17.66
N THR A 944 -12.37 -53.33 16.67
CA THR A 944 -13.60 -53.24 15.86
C THR A 944 -13.39 -54.06 14.60
N ALA A 945 -14.34 -54.94 14.25
CA ALA A 945 -14.33 -55.67 13.00
C ALA A 945 -15.74 -55.86 12.45
N VAL A 946 -15.89 -55.79 11.13
CA VAL A 946 -17.13 -56.10 10.40
C VAL A 946 -16.81 -57.04 9.24
N SER A 947 -17.79 -57.83 8.81
CA SER A 947 -17.66 -58.75 7.70
C SER A 947 -18.95 -58.80 6.89
N THR A 948 -18.82 -58.84 5.56
CA THR A 948 -19.94 -58.76 4.61
C THR A 948 -19.72 -59.73 3.44
N GLY A 949 -20.73 -59.85 2.56
CA GLY A 949 -20.76 -60.82 1.46
C GLY A 949 -21.40 -62.16 1.85
N THR A 950 -21.39 -63.12 0.92
CA THR A 950 -21.93 -64.47 1.12
C THR A 950 -21.04 -65.50 0.40
N LEU A 951 -20.77 -66.64 1.05
CA LEU A 951 -19.87 -67.67 0.51
C LEU A 951 -20.12 -67.99 -0.99
N PRO A 952 -19.06 -68.10 -1.80
CA PRO A 952 -17.67 -68.04 -1.38
C PRO A 952 -17.13 -66.62 -1.13
N ASP A 953 -17.79 -65.58 -1.64
CA ASP A 953 -17.25 -64.21 -1.69
C ASP A 953 -17.45 -63.47 -0.36
N GLN A 954 -16.38 -62.94 0.22
CA GLN A 954 -16.36 -62.30 1.53
C GLN A 954 -15.50 -61.03 1.56
N THR A 955 -15.95 -60.02 2.32
CA THR A 955 -15.17 -58.84 2.71
C THR A 955 -15.01 -58.83 4.23
N VAL A 956 -13.86 -58.39 4.73
CA VAL A 956 -13.60 -58.12 6.15
C VAL A 956 -12.92 -56.77 6.28
N GLU A 957 -13.30 -56.01 7.31
CA GLU A 957 -12.63 -54.78 7.73
C GLU A 957 -12.36 -54.82 9.23
N MET A 958 -11.22 -54.28 9.66
CA MET A 958 -10.79 -54.27 11.04
C MET A 958 -10.03 -52.98 11.39
N ALA A 959 -10.34 -52.43 12.57
CA ALA A 959 -9.54 -51.44 13.26
C ALA A 959 -9.04 -52.05 14.58
N ILE A 960 -7.74 -52.35 14.64
CA ILE A 960 -7.08 -53.04 15.74
C ILE A 960 -6.23 -52.01 16.49
N PRO A 961 -6.51 -51.70 17.77
CA PRO A 961 -5.65 -50.81 18.54
C PRO A 961 -4.25 -51.41 18.71
N TRP A 962 -3.21 -50.58 18.67
CA TRP A 962 -1.84 -51.04 18.91
C TRP A 962 -1.67 -51.71 20.29
N THR A 963 -2.46 -51.31 21.29
CA THR A 963 -2.49 -51.92 22.63
C THR A 963 -2.92 -53.38 22.61
N GLU A 964 -3.80 -53.78 21.69
CA GLU A 964 -4.29 -55.16 21.59
C GLU A 964 -3.31 -56.05 20.83
N LEU A 965 -2.42 -55.46 20.03
CA LEU A 965 -1.17 -56.07 19.56
C LEU A 965 -0.06 -55.98 20.63
N GLY A 966 -0.38 -55.53 21.84
CA GLY A 966 0.52 -55.40 23.00
C GLY A 966 1.60 -54.33 22.86
N LEU A 967 1.42 -53.36 21.96
CA LEU A 967 2.33 -52.25 21.68
C LEU A 967 1.84 -50.95 22.33
N THR A 968 2.74 -50.00 22.58
CA THR A 968 2.39 -48.66 23.10
C THR A 968 1.94 -47.67 22.03
N GLY A 969 1.93 -48.06 20.76
CA GLY A 969 1.63 -47.22 19.59
C GLY A 969 2.19 -47.83 18.30
N ALA A 970 2.10 -47.12 17.19
CA ALA A 970 2.60 -47.57 15.89
C ALA A 970 4.12 -47.82 15.90
N PRO A 971 4.61 -48.98 15.43
CA PRO A 971 6.05 -49.25 15.32
C PRO A 971 6.77 -48.31 14.33
N THR A 972 7.86 -47.69 14.78
CA THR A 972 8.64 -46.70 13.99
C THR A 972 9.17 -47.24 12.66
N ASN A 973 9.41 -48.56 12.56
CA ASN A 973 9.89 -49.23 11.36
C ASN A 973 8.74 -49.75 10.47
N GLY A 974 7.49 -49.44 10.82
CA GLY A 974 6.30 -50.07 10.27
C GLY A 974 6.10 -51.50 10.76
N ILE A 975 5.04 -52.14 10.28
CA ILE A 975 4.81 -53.58 10.43
C ILE A 975 4.96 -54.30 9.10
N ASN A 976 5.22 -55.60 9.16
CA ASN A 976 5.26 -56.52 8.04
C ASN A 976 4.00 -57.42 8.09
N LEU A 977 3.39 -57.69 6.94
CA LEU A 977 2.21 -58.55 6.86
C LEU A 977 2.22 -59.47 5.62
N VAL A 978 1.63 -60.66 5.79
CA VAL A 978 1.41 -61.64 4.71
C VAL A 978 0.07 -62.34 4.93
N ALA A 979 -0.54 -62.86 3.87
CA ALA A 979 -1.88 -63.43 3.94
C ALA A 979 -2.03 -64.64 3.01
N GLY A 980 -2.76 -65.66 3.49
CA GLY A 980 -2.96 -66.96 2.83
C GLY A 980 -4.35 -67.56 3.07
N ILE A 981 -4.94 -68.21 2.07
CA ILE A 981 -6.14 -69.04 2.23
C ILE A 981 -5.71 -70.45 2.59
N PHE A 982 -5.95 -70.88 3.83
CA PHE A 982 -5.53 -72.16 4.39
C PHE A 982 -6.68 -73.17 4.44
N GLY A 983 -6.48 -74.33 3.83
CA GLY A 983 -7.56 -75.28 3.63
C GLY A 983 -7.72 -76.40 4.68
N GLY A 984 -8.80 -77.15 4.50
CA GLY A 984 -9.04 -78.44 5.17
C GLY A 984 -7.93 -79.47 4.94
N ASP A 985 -8.06 -80.65 5.54
CA ASP A 985 -6.95 -81.62 5.60
C ASP A 985 -6.52 -82.12 4.20
N GLY A 986 -5.27 -81.82 3.84
CA GLY A 986 -4.66 -82.12 2.54
C GLY A 986 -4.35 -80.89 1.66
N TYR A 987 -4.88 -79.71 1.99
CA TYR A 987 -4.68 -78.48 1.23
C TYR A 987 -3.57 -77.58 1.79
N GLY A 988 -2.93 -76.79 0.91
CA GLY A 988 -1.91 -75.80 1.25
C GLY A 988 -2.49 -74.38 1.33
N ALA A 989 -1.62 -73.36 1.42
CA ALA A 989 -2.03 -71.96 1.40
C ALA A 989 -2.02 -71.36 -0.01
N GLY A 990 -3.04 -70.57 -0.35
CA GLY A 990 -3.04 -69.70 -1.54
C GLY A 990 -2.78 -68.24 -1.17
N ASP A 991 -1.76 -67.63 -1.75
CA ASP A 991 -1.11 -66.42 -1.22
C ASP A 991 -1.54 -65.11 -1.89
N ILE A 992 -1.25 -63.97 -1.23
CA ILE A 992 -1.38 -62.60 -1.78
C ILE A 992 -0.07 -62.05 -2.39
N ILE A 993 1.08 -62.61 -2.01
CA ILE A 993 2.39 -62.05 -2.36
C ILE A 993 2.71 -62.32 -3.85
N PRO A 994 3.16 -61.32 -4.63
CA PRO A 994 3.50 -61.52 -6.05
C PRO A 994 4.62 -62.55 -6.28
N ASP A 995 4.42 -63.43 -7.26
CA ASP A 995 5.28 -64.59 -7.51
C ASP A 995 5.48 -64.91 -9.03
N ALA A 996 6.46 -65.76 -9.39
CA ALA A 996 7.05 -66.04 -10.71
C ALA A 996 6.04 -66.04 -11.89
N GLY A 997 5.84 -64.95 -12.65
CA GLY A 997 6.79 -63.93 -13.12
C GLY A 997 7.27 -62.82 -12.18
N SER A 998 7.03 -62.93 -10.86
CA SER A 998 7.41 -61.94 -9.83
C SER A 998 8.31 -62.49 -8.69
N THR A 999 8.68 -63.77 -8.65
CA THR A 999 9.60 -64.38 -7.66
C THR A 999 10.61 -65.33 -8.34
N PRO A 1000 11.93 -65.23 -8.08
CA PRO A 1000 12.93 -66.14 -8.67
C PRO A 1000 12.86 -67.60 -8.21
N SER A 1001 13.59 -68.49 -8.90
CA SER A 1001 13.71 -69.90 -8.57
C SER A 1001 14.20 -70.13 -7.13
N GLY A 1002 13.29 -70.54 -6.25
CA GLY A 1002 13.55 -70.69 -4.81
C GLY A 1002 12.31 -70.77 -3.92
N ALA A 1003 11.13 -70.40 -4.43
CA ALA A 1003 9.84 -70.59 -3.76
C ALA A 1003 8.81 -71.27 -4.67
N ASN A 1004 7.54 -71.36 -4.23
CA ASN A 1004 6.48 -72.19 -4.80
C ASN A 1004 6.70 -73.72 -4.77
N SER A 1005 7.54 -74.22 -3.86
CA SER A 1005 7.52 -75.64 -3.52
C SER A 1005 6.29 -75.96 -2.66
N ARG A 1006 5.18 -76.41 -3.27
CA ARG A 1006 4.18 -77.21 -2.54
C ARG A 1006 4.83 -78.56 -2.20
N ASP A 1007 5.55 -78.60 -1.10
CA ASP A 1007 6.19 -79.83 -0.63
C ASP A 1007 5.12 -80.82 -0.15
N CYS A 1008 4.73 -81.72 -1.05
CA CYS A 1008 3.73 -82.76 -0.82
C CYS A 1008 4.29 -84.00 -0.12
N ASN A 1009 5.52 -83.97 0.44
CA ASN A 1009 6.04 -85.07 1.23
C ASN A 1009 5.29 -85.17 2.57
N ASP A 1010 4.20 -85.95 2.54
CA ASP A 1010 3.21 -86.29 3.58
C ASP A 1010 2.44 -85.13 4.24
N LYS A 1011 2.95 -83.89 4.25
CA LYS A 1011 2.25 -82.72 4.80
C LYS A 1011 2.55 -81.45 3.99
N CYS A 1012 1.60 -81.05 3.15
CA CYS A 1012 1.68 -79.83 2.33
C CYS A 1012 2.06 -78.60 3.17
N ARG A 1013 3.05 -77.82 2.71
CA ARG A 1013 3.50 -76.58 3.36
C ARG A 1013 3.41 -75.38 2.41
N ALA A 1014 3.30 -74.19 3.00
CA ALA A 1014 3.47 -72.90 2.32
C ALA A 1014 4.78 -72.22 2.74
N LEU A 1015 5.38 -71.46 1.81
CA LEU A 1015 6.64 -70.73 2.00
C LEU A 1015 6.50 -69.31 1.46
N PHE A 1016 6.28 -68.36 2.35
CA PHE A 1016 6.23 -66.93 2.01
C PHE A 1016 7.66 -66.36 1.91
N THR A 1017 7.87 -65.40 0.98
CA THR A 1017 9.21 -64.90 0.59
C THR A 1017 9.47 -63.41 0.80
N ALA A 1018 8.43 -62.57 0.88
CA ALA A 1018 8.58 -61.12 1.04
C ALA A 1018 7.32 -60.50 1.66
N PRO A 1019 7.38 -59.89 2.86
CA PRO A 1019 6.22 -59.25 3.46
C PRO A 1019 5.83 -57.94 2.76
N LEU A 1020 4.55 -57.58 2.86
CA LEU A 1020 4.08 -56.22 2.59
C LEU A 1020 4.35 -55.36 3.83
N ASN A 1021 4.83 -54.13 3.64
CA ASN A 1021 5.28 -53.27 4.75
C ASN A 1021 4.38 -52.03 4.90
N VAL A 1022 3.80 -51.84 6.09
CA VAL A 1022 2.93 -50.70 6.42
C VAL A 1022 3.67 -49.76 7.37
N LYS A 1023 4.03 -48.56 6.91
CA LYS A 1023 4.73 -47.52 7.69
C LYS A 1023 3.82 -46.34 7.98
#